data_AF-A0A1W9WBN6-F1
#
_entry.id   AF-A0A1W9WBN6-F1
#
_cell.length_a   1.000
_cell.length_b   1.000
_cell.length_c   1.000
_cell.angle_alpha   90.00
_cell.angle_beta   90.00
_cell.angle_gamma   90.00
#
_symmetry.space_group_name_H-M   'P 1'
#
loop_
_entity.id
_entity.type
_entity.pdbx_description
1 polymer ?
#
loop_
_entity_poly.entity_id
_entity_poly.type
_entity_poly.pdbx_seq_one_letter_code
_entity_poly.pdbx_strand_id
1 'polypeptide(L)'
;MTNYFKHFYNSQTTVVNTCWYNSLVSRFIFLLILIVIIGFMRQIIPATTQNLPSKSFYQADHVLDDTILKQIEEHGQARVIVELDVAFQPEGYMSKRAVTDQREKIAQTQHDVLKMLDSTQATVKRNFKYIPSLALTVTKEGLDALRQMPQVKSIHEDKLLHLNLKESIPIIGADKTWNSGFTGKGQAVAILDTGIDTSHPFLGGRVIAEACFSSNELYAQTLCPNGEETQIGTGAGTNCDLSIGGCTHGTHVAGIAAGYQSDNFAGVAKDSKVISIQVFSGIYDTSLCYPDTVPCALTSFSDVIAGLEHVLSLHNNPSFSAPIASINMSLGGDGYTIPCDEEYPFFVEIVENLKSVGIATIASSGNDSWINALGAPACISSVISVGATDDYDEVASFSNRAYFLDLLAPGVSIDSSVPGGTYGSKNGTSMAAPHVAGAWAVMRQANPSASVDKILNQFIVTGKPVIEPIGDVTTSRIQLDKAIEKYIPTPTPTSMPNLSIVKKAVQTVVPPGGEVEYKITFENIGSGIAEEVVITDIISSDITNVEYTFDGVNITNKSTSQYVWQVGQMKPLDRGMITIIGIVDSDLSSGNIINTVMIGTTSNDYALDNNTSSAQIRIPSPDLEIIMTAPYLTAPPGSPITYTLEFQNIGLATAENITIYSAISEYITNINYYYDSELDIQNMSIQPYVWQIPSMKPRDKGIIFMTGVIKADTGTLNVESLTSVAKINNSNGEEDSTNNQSSVTIALREVATSGVIFVKSDAGGYGTGFSWKNAYTELYEALFHATRGAEIWVAQGTYMPTNSASRNKSFRLKSGVAVYGGFNGTESNLIGTGNNFDERDWRNNPTILSGDINKENAISDNSYHVVNGSNADSTAILDGFIIHGGNASGETFPSNVGGGMYSDKGNPTLNNITFSNNHARLNGGGMYNRQSNPILNRVILSGNISDNNGGGMCNWQSNPILNQVIISGNKADNYGGAMCNYHGSHPILNHVTISGNLAQRDGGAMYNKGVDWSVGGLTINNSILWDNSPNDIFDDIHSTTTVHYAIVQGDLDGTNNLKTNPRFVEPISPHDAPTINGDFHIKHGSMAINHGNNNLIPVEIDTDMDNDIRILNGTVDMGAYESPYLPPEIGSAMLMPDTNIVLMSDDYENSVMVEFPVGSIDADTNVTYSHQSSQDISGMVSIGRFFELTATQGNTTITHFNKPVTITVSYPTDMPSINKNRFYLYRFSNGAWTKDGKISFLV
;
A
#
# COMPACT_ATOMS: atom_id res chain seq x y z
N MET A 1 68.70 -8.77 10.43
CA MET A 1 69.36 -8.83 11.76
C MET A 1 68.29 -8.75 12.84
N THR A 2 67.97 -9.92 13.40
CA THR A 2 67.89 -10.17 14.86
C THR A 2 67.07 -9.21 15.73
N ASN A 3 65.85 -9.66 16.05
CA ASN A 3 65.43 -10.09 17.40
C ASN A 3 65.22 -9.09 18.55
N TYR A 4 63.95 -9.09 18.99
CA TYR A 4 63.46 -9.57 20.30
C TYR A 4 63.59 -8.72 21.57
N PHE A 5 62.39 -8.44 22.10
CA PHE A 5 61.88 -8.68 23.46
C PHE A 5 62.38 -7.81 24.64
N LYS A 6 61.45 -7.12 25.33
CA LYS A 6 60.56 -7.59 26.44
C LYS A 6 61.39 -7.94 27.68
N HIS A 7 61.12 -7.35 28.85
CA HIS A 7 60.35 -7.96 29.96
C HIS A 7 60.75 -7.25 31.27
N PHE A 8 60.03 -7.21 32.39
CA PHE A 8 58.66 -7.54 32.82
C PHE A 8 58.62 -7.29 34.36
N TYR A 9 57.42 -7.17 34.92
CA TYR A 9 56.97 -7.67 36.25
C TYR A 9 57.54 -7.02 37.51
N ASN A 10 56.81 -6.83 38.62
CA ASN A 10 55.80 -7.63 39.33
C ASN A 10 55.11 -6.68 40.36
N SER A 11 53.96 -6.90 41.01
CA SER A 11 52.85 -7.86 40.97
C SER A 11 51.92 -7.53 42.17
N GLN A 12 50.67 -8.01 42.11
CA GLN A 12 49.76 -8.36 43.23
C GLN A 12 48.59 -7.42 43.60
N THR A 13 47.45 -7.72 42.95
CA THR A 13 46.13 -8.15 43.47
C THR A 13 45.27 -7.36 44.47
N THR A 14 44.02 -7.15 44.00
CA THR A 14 42.67 -7.30 44.62
C THR A 14 41.92 -6.14 45.33
N VAL A 15 40.71 -5.85 44.78
CA VAL A 15 39.36 -5.71 45.43
C VAL A 15 38.85 -4.31 45.92
N VAL A 16 37.79 -3.84 45.23
CA VAL A 16 36.50 -3.18 45.65
C VAL A 16 36.41 -1.68 46.06
N ASN A 17 35.52 -0.98 45.32
CA ASN A 17 34.58 0.16 45.57
C ASN A 17 34.93 1.50 46.26
N THR A 18 34.26 2.52 45.68
CA THR A 18 33.56 3.72 46.24
C THR A 18 34.27 5.06 46.49
N CYS A 19 33.74 6.06 45.74
CA CYS A 19 33.14 7.35 46.13
C CYS A 19 33.94 8.56 46.68
N TRP A 20 33.37 9.71 46.29
CA TRP A 20 33.63 11.11 46.60
C TRP A 20 33.94 11.43 48.07
N TYR A 21 35.02 12.19 48.32
CA TYR A 21 35.09 13.41 49.16
C TYR A 21 36.54 13.93 49.26
N ASN A 22 36.71 15.26 49.18
CA ASN A 22 37.87 16.09 49.60
C ASN A 22 39.22 15.88 48.89
N SER A 23 40.06 16.86 48.57
CA SER A 23 40.08 18.31 48.77
C SER A 23 41.34 18.84 48.05
N LEU A 24 41.17 19.93 47.30
CA LEU A 24 42.08 21.08 47.16
C LEU A 24 43.62 20.87 47.01
N VAL A 25 44.08 21.31 45.82
CA VAL A 25 45.12 22.34 45.64
C VAL A 25 46.57 21.95 45.98
N SER A 26 47.39 21.83 44.93
CA SER A 26 48.41 22.88 44.72
C SER A 26 48.89 22.94 43.27
N ARG A 27 48.74 24.13 42.70
CA ARG A 27 49.50 24.65 41.57
C ARG A 27 51.02 24.62 41.89
N PHE A 28 51.80 24.93 40.85
CA PHE A 28 53.20 25.36 40.87
C PHE A 28 54.26 24.27 40.74
N ILE A 29 55.09 24.48 39.70
CA ILE A 29 56.50 24.09 39.60
C ILE A 29 56.70 22.61 39.30
N PHE A 30 57.05 22.31 38.05
CA PHE A 30 58.12 21.39 37.66
C PHE A 30 58.14 21.09 36.14
N LEU A 31 57.49 21.93 35.32
CA LEU A 31 57.81 22.08 33.90
C LEU A 31 58.24 23.52 33.55
N LEU A 32 58.81 24.20 34.56
CA LEU A 32 59.72 25.33 34.43
C LEU A 32 61.10 24.74 34.76
N ILE A 33 62.14 25.15 34.02
CA ILE A 33 63.53 24.63 34.05
C ILE A 33 63.80 23.55 32.98
N LEU A 34 63.49 23.85 31.72
CA LEU A 34 64.48 23.69 30.65
C LEU A 34 64.51 24.91 29.71
N ILE A 35 64.20 26.08 30.26
CA ILE A 35 64.98 27.28 29.94
C ILE A 35 66.31 27.04 30.67
N VAL A 36 67.43 27.27 29.98
CA VAL A 36 68.83 27.13 30.42
C VAL A 36 69.52 25.93 29.74
N ILE A 37 70.19 26.26 28.63
CA ILE A 37 71.34 25.55 28.02
C ILE A 37 70.99 24.52 26.92
N ILE A 38 70.31 24.96 25.87
CA ILE A 38 70.81 24.75 24.49
C ILE A 38 70.69 26.08 23.73
N GLY A 39 71.81 26.79 23.70
CA GLY A 39 72.48 26.98 22.42
C GLY A 39 71.91 28.01 21.43
N PHE A 40 72.42 29.24 21.59
CA PHE A 40 72.93 30.10 20.52
C PHE A 40 71.96 30.81 19.55
N MET A 41 71.40 31.92 20.04
CA MET A 41 71.63 33.32 19.60
C MET A 41 72.13 33.66 18.17
N ARG A 42 71.47 34.72 17.64
CA ARG A 42 71.84 35.75 16.61
C ARG A 42 71.32 35.52 15.18
N GLN A 43 70.39 36.33 14.67
CA GLN A 43 70.45 37.75 14.24
C GLN A 43 71.20 38.01 12.89
N ILE A 44 70.45 38.61 11.95
CA ILE A 44 70.79 39.77 11.06
C ILE A 44 71.23 39.52 9.58
N ILE A 45 70.30 39.90 8.64
CA ILE A 45 70.44 40.62 7.32
C ILE A 45 71.06 39.85 6.09
N PRO A 46 70.74 40.11 4.78
CA PRO A 46 69.48 40.16 4.00
C PRO A 46 69.57 39.43 2.60
N ALA A 47 68.50 39.55 1.77
CA ALA A 47 68.48 39.58 0.29
C ALA A 47 68.84 38.36 -0.62
N THR A 48 67.95 38.17 -1.61
CA THR A 48 68.10 37.68 -3.02
C THR A 48 68.16 36.17 -3.35
N THR A 49 66.97 35.65 -3.71
CA THR A 49 66.56 34.85 -4.90
C THR A 49 67.51 33.82 -5.55
N GLN A 50 67.03 32.56 -5.70
CA GLN A 50 66.70 31.90 -6.99
C GLN A 50 65.96 30.54 -6.78
N ASN A 51 65.17 30.14 -7.79
CA ASN A 51 63.98 29.26 -7.79
C ASN A 51 64.15 27.72 -7.81
N LEU A 52 63.11 26.99 -7.32
CA LEU A 52 62.40 25.76 -7.81
C LEU A 52 62.00 24.75 -6.67
N PRO A 53 60.96 23.88 -6.80
CA PRO A 53 59.51 24.11 -6.71
C PRO A 53 58.79 23.38 -5.53
N SER A 54 57.47 23.61 -5.45
CA SER A 54 56.45 23.40 -4.40
C SER A 54 56.08 21.98 -3.94
N LYS A 55 55.62 21.87 -2.67
CA LYS A 55 54.66 20.86 -2.18
C LYS A 55 53.41 21.58 -1.64
N SER A 56 52.27 21.36 -2.28
CA SER A 56 50.98 21.99 -2.01
C SER A 56 50.27 21.40 -0.78
N PHE A 57 49.59 22.28 -0.04
CA PHE A 57 48.53 21.92 0.90
C PHE A 57 47.30 21.51 0.08
N TYR A 58 46.63 20.42 0.45
CA TYR A 58 45.34 20.04 -0.14
C TYR A 58 44.30 21.10 0.23
N GLN A 59 43.84 21.81 -0.78
CA GLN A 59 42.73 22.77 -0.74
C GLN A 59 41.44 21.94 -0.89
N ALA A 60 40.45 22.15 -0.04
CA ALA A 60 39.11 21.59 -0.28
C ALA A 60 38.55 22.32 -1.52
N ASP A 61 38.30 21.59 -2.60
CA ASP A 61 37.65 22.12 -3.80
C ASP A 61 36.17 22.38 -3.46
N HIS A 62 35.89 23.54 -2.86
CA HIS A 62 34.55 24.10 -2.89
C HIS A 62 34.27 24.48 -4.35
N VAL A 63 33.43 23.68 -5.04
CA VAL A 63 33.03 23.91 -6.42
C VAL A 63 32.54 25.34 -6.53
N LEU A 64 33.25 26.13 -7.34
CA LEU A 64 32.93 27.54 -7.52
C LEU A 64 32.27 27.74 -8.86
N ASP A 65 31.14 28.41 -8.86
CA ASP A 65 30.54 28.91 -10.08
C ASP A 65 31.42 30.05 -10.64
N ASP A 66 31.93 29.89 -11.87
CA ASP A 66 32.77 30.88 -12.56
C ASP A 66 32.10 32.26 -12.64
N THR A 67 30.76 32.30 -12.57
CA THR A 67 29.97 33.53 -12.54
C THR A 67 30.17 34.36 -11.27
N ILE A 68 30.45 33.76 -10.11
CA ILE A 68 30.67 34.50 -8.85
C ILE A 68 31.99 35.30 -8.92
N LEU A 69 33.05 34.71 -9.48
CA LEU A 69 34.32 35.42 -9.70
C LEU A 69 34.13 36.55 -10.69
N LYS A 70 33.40 36.29 -11.78
CA LYS A 70 33.08 37.30 -12.79
C LYS A 70 32.30 38.48 -12.19
N GLN A 71 31.29 38.25 -11.35
CA GLN A 71 30.56 39.32 -10.67
C GLN A 71 31.44 40.14 -9.72
N ILE A 72 32.38 39.50 -9.00
CA ILE A 72 33.33 40.23 -8.14
C ILE A 72 34.30 41.05 -8.98
N GLU A 73 34.78 40.53 -10.11
CA GLU A 73 35.65 41.27 -11.04
C GLU A 73 34.92 42.46 -11.69
N GLU A 74 33.65 42.28 -12.07
CA GLU A 74 32.85 43.29 -12.78
C GLU A 74 32.21 44.33 -11.84
N HIS A 75 31.85 43.95 -10.61
CA HIS A 75 31.05 44.79 -9.70
C HIS A 75 31.67 45.00 -8.32
N GLY A 76 32.86 44.45 -8.06
CA GLY A 76 33.58 44.55 -6.79
C GLY A 76 33.01 43.68 -5.65
N GLN A 77 31.84 43.07 -5.86
CA GLN A 77 31.14 42.21 -4.90
C GLN A 77 30.14 41.31 -5.63
N ALA A 78 29.84 40.13 -5.08
CA ALA A 78 28.81 39.22 -5.57
C ALA A 78 27.82 38.84 -4.47
N ARG A 79 26.58 38.52 -4.84
CA ARG A 79 25.62 37.92 -3.90
C ARG A 79 25.78 36.41 -3.92
N VAL A 80 25.86 35.80 -2.74
CA VAL A 80 26.09 34.36 -2.58
C VAL A 80 25.20 33.77 -1.52
N ILE A 81 24.83 32.50 -1.67
CA ILE A 81 24.26 31.65 -0.62
C ILE A 81 25.38 30.73 -0.13
N VAL A 82 25.67 30.78 1.16
CA VAL A 82 26.69 29.97 1.83
C VAL A 82 26.00 28.84 2.56
N GLU A 83 26.29 27.59 2.18
CA GLU A 83 25.87 26.39 2.92
C GLU A 83 26.89 26.11 4.03
N LEU A 84 26.39 25.78 5.22
CA LEU A 84 27.20 25.52 6.40
C LEU A 84 27.33 24.02 6.66
N ASP A 85 28.50 23.60 7.13
CA ASP A 85 28.77 22.21 7.51
C ASP A 85 28.18 21.91 8.89
N VAL A 86 26.85 21.76 8.93
CA VAL A 86 26.08 21.38 10.12
C VAL A 86 25.23 20.16 9.78
N ALA A 87 25.37 19.08 10.57
CA ALA A 87 24.51 17.91 10.47
C ALA A 87 23.04 18.34 10.58
N PHE A 88 22.27 18.04 9.53
CA PHE A 88 20.90 18.50 9.36
C PHE A 88 19.99 17.30 9.12
N GLN A 89 18.90 17.23 9.88
CA GLN A 89 17.77 16.33 9.63
C GLN A 89 16.48 17.14 9.54
N PRO A 90 15.51 16.74 8.70
CA PRO A 90 14.22 17.41 8.66
C PRO A 90 13.53 17.36 10.02
N GLU A 91 13.08 18.52 10.51
CA GLU A 91 12.58 18.68 11.88
C GLU A 91 11.35 17.80 12.20
N GLY A 92 10.61 17.33 11.18
CA GLY A 92 9.47 16.42 11.33
C GLY A 92 9.83 15.02 11.83
N TYR A 93 11.09 14.59 11.70
CA TYR A 93 11.60 13.30 12.20
C TYR A 93 12.35 13.41 13.52
N MET A 94 12.38 14.63 14.10
CA MET A 94 13.19 14.93 15.27
C MET A 94 12.31 15.18 16.48
N SER A 95 12.77 14.76 17.66
CA SER A 95 12.12 15.16 18.92
C SER A 95 12.16 16.69 19.08
N LYS A 96 11.19 17.27 19.81
CA LYS A 96 11.15 18.73 20.09
C LYS A 96 12.48 19.28 20.65
N ARG A 97 13.20 18.48 21.42
CA ARG A 97 14.52 18.82 21.95
C ARG A 97 15.59 18.80 20.85
N ALA A 98 15.62 17.78 20.02
CA ALA A 98 16.56 17.69 18.89
C ALA A 98 16.33 18.80 17.85
N VAL A 99 15.09 19.21 17.60
CA VAL A 99 14.77 20.39 16.77
C VAL A 99 15.37 21.67 17.37
N THR A 100 15.29 21.82 18.69
CA THR A 100 15.87 22.96 19.40
C THR A 100 17.40 22.94 19.30
N ASP A 101 18.02 21.80 19.57
CA ASP A 101 19.47 21.61 19.50
C ASP A 101 20.01 21.86 18.08
N GLN A 102 19.31 21.40 17.04
CA GLN A 102 19.66 21.66 15.64
C GLN A 102 19.58 23.14 15.28
N ARG A 103 18.48 23.82 15.65
CA ARG A 103 18.31 25.26 15.40
C ARG A 103 19.36 26.09 16.13
N GLU A 104 19.69 25.73 17.37
CA GLU A 104 20.78 26.37 18.13
C GLU A 104 22.14 26.16 17.45
N LYS A 105 22.41 24.96 16.93
CA LYS A 105 23.65 24.66 16.22
C LYS A 105 23.77 25.40 14.89
N ILE A 106 22.67 25.49 14.13
CA ILE A 106 22.60 26.32 12.91
C ILE A 106 22.89 27.79 13.26
N ALA A 107 22.21 28.33 14.26
CA ALA A 107 22.39 29.73 14.67
C ALA A 107 23.82 30.02 15.18
N GLN A 108 24.43 29.08 15.91
CA GLN A 108 25.79 29.20 16.40
C GLN A 108 26.81 29.18 15.25
N THR A 109 26.68 28.24 14.31
CA THR A 109 27.59 28.18 13.16
C THR A 109 27.44 29.39 12.24
N GLN A 110 26.22 29.90 12.04
CA GLN A 110 25.97 31.16 11.35
C GLN A 110 26.68 32.33 12.07
N HIS A 111 26.57 32.41 13.39
CA HIS A 111 27.25 33.44 14.18
C HIS A 111 28.77 33.39 14.04
N ASP A 112 29.36 32.18 14.09
CA ASP A 112 30.80 31.98 13.99
C ASP A 112 31.35 32.38 12.61
N VAL A 113 30.64 32.02 11.53
CA VAL A 113 31.00 32.43 10.16
C VAL A 113 30.93 33.95 10.00
N LEU A 114 29.85 34.59 10.48
CA LEU A 114 29.68 36.04 10.37
C LEU A 114 30.77 36.80 11.14
N LYS A 115 31.12 36.35 12.35
CA LYS A 115 32.18 36.95 13.16
C LYS A 115 33.55 36.90 12.47
N MET A 116 33.84 35.83 11.74
CA MET A 116 35.08 35.72 10.96
C MET A 116 35.08 36.59 9.70
N LEU A 117 33.91 37.05 9.25
CA LEU A 117 33.75 37.96 8.12
C LEU A 117 33.65 39.44 8.52
N ASP A 118 33.67 39.76 9.83
CA ASP A 118 33.61 41.15 10.32
C ASP A 118 34.69 42.07 9.71
N SER A 119 35.82 41.50 9.27
CA SER A 119 36.91 42.24 8.62
C SER A 119 36.85 42.28 7.09
N THR A 120 35.88 41.64 6.43
CA THR A 120 35.91 41.38 4.98
C THR A 120 34.85 42.12 4.15
N GLN A 121 34.25 43.19 4.70
CA GLN A 121 33.15 43.95 4.06
C GLN A 121 31.93 43.10 3.64
N ALA A 122 31.81 41.87 4.12
CA ALA A 122 30.66 41.02 3.84
C ALA A 122 29.40 41.60 4.49
N THR A 123 28.28 41.64 3.76
CA THR A 123 26.99 42.11 4.30
C THR A 123 25.95 41.00 4.28
N VAL A 124 25.29 40.79 5.41
CA VAL A 124 24.24 39.78 5.54
C VAL A 124 22.98 40.23 4.80
N LYS A 125 22.46 39.38 3.91
CA LYS A 125 21.18 39.56 3.24
C LYS A 125 20.07 38.75 3.89
N ARG A 126 20.36 37.51 4.31
CA ARG A 126 19.41 36.65 5.00
C ARG A 126 20.13 35.62 5.86
N ASN A 127 19.68 35.44 7.10
CA ASN A 127 20.00 34.25 7.90
C ASN A 127 18.80 33.30 7.82
N PHE A 128 19.03 32.07 7.35
CA PHE A 128 17.96 31.09 7.26
C PHE A 128 17.81 30.37 8.60
N LYS A 129 16.61 30.41 9.18
CA LYS A 129 16.35 29.92 10.53
C LYS A 129 16.27 28.39 10.64
N TYR A 130 15.86 27.73 9.55
CA TYR A 130 15.48 26.31 9.53
C TYR A 130 16.40 25.44 8.67
N ILE A 131 17.38 26.04 8.01
CA ILE A 131 18.37 25.34 7.19
C ILE A 131 19.77 25.90 7.49
N PRO A 132 20.84 25.10 7.40
CA PRO A 132 22.21 25.53 7.69
C PRO A 132 22.77 26.38 6.56
N SER A 133 22.21 27.57 6.33
CA SER A 133 22.66 28.47 5.25
C SER A 133 22.50 29.94 5.60
N LEU A 134 23.22 30.81 4.88
CA LEU A 134 23.03 32.26 4.93
C LEU A 134 23.27 32.90 3.55
N ALA A 135 22.49 33.92 3.22
CA ALA A 135 22.70 34.74 2.03
C ALA A 135 23.52 35.98 2.39
N LEU A 136 24.60 36.22 1.65
CA LEU A 136 25.56 37.29 1.85
C LEU A 136 25.79 38.08 0.55
N THR A 137 26.27 39.31 0.68
CA THR A 137 27.06 39.95 -0.37
C THR A 137 28.51 39.99 0.07
N VAL A 138 29.42 39.52 -0.77
CA VAL A 138 30.84 39.36 -0.43
C VAL A 138 31.73 40.03 -1.47
N THR A 139 32.83 40.63 -1.02
CA THR A 139 33.93 41.07 -1.89
C THR A 139 34.87 39.90 -2.19
N LYS A 140 35.93 40.13 -2.96
CA LYS A 140 36.98 39.14 -3.20
C LYS A 140 37.58 38.61 -1.89
N GLU A 141 37.85 39.51 -0.95
CA GLU A 141 38.39 39.17 0.37
C GLU A 141 37.39 38.36 1.22
N GLY A 142 36.10 38.70 1.15
CA GLY A 142 35.04 37.94 1.82
C GLY A 142 34.86 36.54 1.24
N LEU A 143 34.90 36.41 -0.09
CA LEU A 143 34.83 35.12 -0.76
C LEU A 143 36.05 34.24 -0.45
N ASP A 144 37.26 34.81 -0.46
CA ASP A 144 38.49 34.08 -0.15
C ASP A 144 38.58 33.66 1.32
N ALA A 145 37.99 34.45 2.23
CA ALA A 145 37.86 34.07 3.64
C ALA A 145 36.86 32.92 3.82
N LEU A 146 35.69 32.98 3.19
CA LEU A 146 34.67 31.91 3.24
C LEU A 146 35.24 30.56 2.77
N ARG A 147 36.04 30.54 1.69
CA ARG A 147 36.68 29.33 1.14
C ARG A 147 37.67 28.65 2.09
N GLN A 148 38.13 29.35 3.12
CA GLN A 148 39.11 28.84 4.08
C GLN A 148 38.46 28.40 5.40
N MET A 149 37.14 28.56 5.54
CA MET A 149 36.42 28.25 6.76
C MET A 149 35.93 26.79 6.74
N PRO A 150 36.33 25.93 7.69
CA PRO A 150 35.82 24.56 7.78
C PRO A 150 34.33 24.49 8.11
N GLN A 151 33.72 25.59 8.58
CA GLN A 151 32.28 25.70 8.81
C GLN A 151 31.46 25.90 7.53
N VAL A 152 32.10 26.18 6.39
CA VAL A 152 31.45 26.39 5.10
C VAL A 152 31.55 25.10 4.28
N LYS A 153 30.41 24.57 3.87
CA LYS A 153 30.31 23.36 3.05
C LYS A 153 30.42 23.71 1.56
N SER A 154 29.68 24.73 1.12
CA SER A 154 29.62 25.17 -0.28
C SER A 154 29.21 26.65 -0.40
N ILE A 155 29.47 27.26 -1.57
CA ILE A 155 29.13 28.66 -1.87
C ILE A 155 28.48 28.71 -3.25
N HIS A 156 27.26 29.23 -3.33
CA HIS A 156 26.45 29.33 -4.54
C HIS A 156 26.14 30.79 -4.89
N GLU A 157 25.86 31.11 -6.16
CA GLU A 157 25.40 32.43 -6.57
C GLU A 157 23.95 32.68 -6.10
N ASP A 158 23.68 33.85 -5.51
CA ASP A 158 22.32 34.30 -5.14
C ASP A 158 21.70 35.07 -6.33
N LYS A 159 21.28 34.31 -7.35
CA LYS A 159 20.79 34.79 -8.65
C LYS A 159 19.56 35.69 -8.52
N LEU A 160 19.53 36.77 -9.30
CA LEU A 160 18.35 37.62 -9.47
C LEU A 160 17.43 37.01 -10.54
N LEU A 161 16.15 36.87 -10.23
CA LEU A 161 15.12 36.37 -11.14
C LEU A 161 14.28 37.55 -11.69
N HIS A 162 13.87 37.49 -12.97
CA HIS A 162 13.16 38.56 -13.70
C HIS A 162 11.65 38.27 -13.91
N LEU A 163 10.89 39.31 -14.32
CA LEU A 163 9.43 39.32 -14.55
C LEU A 163 9.07 38.60 -15.87
N ASN A 164 8.34 37.47 -15.81
CA ASN A 164 8.17 36.59 -16.97
C ASN A 164 6.70 36.29 -17.32
N LEU A 165 6.17 37.00 -18.31
CA LEU A 165 5.13 36.51 -19.25
C LEU A 165 5.39 36.94 -20.67
N LYS A 166 6.30 37.89 -20.84
CA LYS A 166 6.63 38.45 -22.12
C LYS A 166 7.37 37.45 -23.01
N GLU A 167 7.87 36.35 -22.45
CA GLU A 167 8.65 35.33 -23.15
C GLU A 167 7.80 34.15 -23.64
N SER A 168 6.86 33.63 -22.84
CA SER A 168 6.08 32.43 -23.21
C SER A 168 5.24 32.58 -24.48
N ILE A 169 4.55 33.72 -24.66
CA ILE A 169 3.72 34.01 -25.84
C ILE A 169 4.56 34.02 -27.14
N PRO A 170 5.69 34.75 -27.22
CA PRO A 170 6.62 34.64 -28.34
C PRO A 170 7.28 33.26 -28.50
N ILE A 171 7.60 32.56 -27.40
CA ILE A 171 8.24 31.23 -27.45
C ILE A 171 7.36 30.23 -28.20
N ILE A 172 6.04 30.25 -27.97
CA ILE A 172 5.09 29.41 -28.70
C ILE A 172 4.59 30.05 -30.01
N GLY A 173 5.07 31.23 -30.40
CA GLY A 173 4.67 31.91 -31.64
C GLY A 173 3.23 32.42 -31.67
N ALA A 174 2.59 32.62 -30.51
CA ALA A 174 1.21 33.10 -30.45
C ALA A 174 1.07 34.56 -30.94
N ASP A 175 2.06 35.41 -30.66
CA ASP A 175 2.13 36.79 -31.14
C ASP A 175 2.14 36.89 -32.68
N LYS A 176 2.91 36.03 -33.33
CA LYS A 176 2.96 35.92 -34.80
C LYS A 176 1.64 35.41 -35.36
N THR A 177 1.02 34.46 -34.67
CA THR A 177 -0.28 33.91 -35.05
C THR A 177 -1.39 34.97 -34.99
N TRP A 178 -1.36 35.83 -33.97
CA TRP A 178 -2.28 36.97 -33.88
C TRP A 178 -2.11 37.95 -35.04
N ASN A 179 -0.87 38.20 -35.46
CA ASN A 179 -0.58 39.04 -36.63
C ASN A 179 -1.11 38.42 -37.94
N SER A 180 -1.25 37.10 -37.98
CA SER A 180 -1.90 36.35 -39.07
C SER A 180 -3.43 36.30 -38.98
N GLY A 181 -4.05 36.96 -37.99
CA GLY A 181 -5.50 37.09 -37.84
C GLY A 181 -6.20 35.99 -37.05
N PHE A 182 -5.43 35.04 -36.48
CA PHE A 182 -5.96 33.97 -35.63
C PHE A 182 -5.68 34.30 -34.17
N THR A 183 -6.74 34.52 -33.40
CA THR A 183 -6.70 35.03 -32.02
C THR A 183 -7.59 34.23 -31.06
N GLY A 184 -8.21 33.14 -31.55
CA GLY A 184 -9.23 32.36 -30.84
C GLY A 184 -10.64 32.94 -30.95
N LYS A 185 -10.82 33.96 -31.80
CA LYS A 185 -12.10 34.66 -31.95
C LYS A 185 -13.19 33.69 -32.40
N GLY A 186 -14.33 33.72 -31.70
CA GLY A 186 -15.50 32.90 -32.02
C GLY A 186 -15.45 31.48 -31.47
N GLN A 187 -14.46 31.16 -30.64
CA GLN A 187 -14.40 29.93 -29.85
C GLN A 187 -14.59 30.24 -28.35
N ALA A 188 -14.84 29.20 -27.56
CA ALA A 188 -14.81 29.25 -26.11
C ALA A 188 -13.83 28.21 -25.54
N VAL A 189 -13.16 28.56 -24.44
CA VAL A 189 -12.34 27.63 -23.64
C VAL A 189 -13.01 27.44 -22.29
N ALA A 190 -13.26 26.19 -21.89
CA ALA A 190 -13.75 25.87 -20.56
C ALA A 190 -12.60 25.67 -19.59
N ILE A 191 -12.69 26.28 -18.40
CA ILE A 191 -11.70 26.20 -17.33
C ILE A 191 -12.37 25.51 -16.15
N LEU A 192 -11.96 24.26 -15.87
CA LEU A 192 -12.38 23.50 -14.68
C LEU A 192 -11.31 23.68 -13.61
N ASP A 193 -11.60 24.52 -12.62
CA ASP A 193 -10.60 24.93 -11.62
C ASP A 193 -11.29 25.45 -10.34
N THR A 194 -10.61 26.29 -9.57
CA THR A 194 -11.03 26.97 -8.33
C THR A 194 -11.97 28.19 -8.57
N GLY A 195 -12.59 28.26 -9.74
CA GLY A 195 -13.39 29.41 -10.18
C GLY A 195 -12.54 30.55 -10.76
N ILE A 196 -13.20 31.59 -11.28
CA ILE A 196 -12.57 32.72 -11.96
C ILE A 196 -13.06 34.05 -11.37
N ASP A 197 -12.14 35.00 -11.15
CA ASP A 197 -12.48 36.40 -10.88
C ASP A 197 -12.97 37.05 -12.17
N THR A 198 -14.27 36.94 -12.41
CA THR A 198 -14.92 37.44 -13.63
C THR A 198 -14.90 38.97 -13.73
N SER A 199 -14.59 39.67 -12.63
CA SER A 199 -14.45 41.12 -12.58
C SER A 199 -13.05 41.60 -13.01
N HIS A 200 -12.08 40.69 -13.09
CA HIS A 200 -10.72 41.02 -13.48
C HIS A 200 -10.68 41.66 -14.88
N PRO A 201 -10.06 42.84 -15.09
CA PRO A 201 -10.07 43.53 -16.40
C PRO A 201 -9.55 42.70 -17.57
N PHE A 202 -8.62 41.77 -17.28
CA PHE A 202 -8.07 40.79 -18.23
C PHE A 202 -9.11 39.74 -18.69
N LEU A 203 -10.17 39.49 -17.93
CA LEU A 203 -11.19 38.45 -18.20
C LEU A 203 -12.61 39.02 -18.34
N GLY A 204 -12.81 40.28 -17.95
CA GLY A 204 -14.11 40.95 -17.88
C GLY A 204 -14.86 40.96 -19.22
N GLY A 205 -16.14 40.59 -19.18
CA GLY A 205 -17.04 40.57 -20.35
C GLY A 205 -16.86 39.38 -21.31
N ARG A 206 -16.09 38.36 -20.90
CA ARG A 206 -15.79 37.17 -21.73
C ARG A 206 -16.33 35.86 -21.19
N VAL A 207 -16.63 35.81 -19.89
CA VAL A 207 -17.26 34.65 -19.28
C VAL A 207 -18.70 34.58 -19.79
N ILE A 208 -19.02 33.51 -20.52
CA ILE A 208 -20.33 33.32 -21.18
C ILE A 208 -21.19 32.25 -20.53
N ALA A 209 -20.59 31.42 -19.67
CA ALA A 209 -21.28 30.46 -18.82
C ALA A 209 -20.47 30.20 -17.56
N GLU A 210 -21.19 29.84 -16.50
CA GLU A 210 -20.68 29.65 -15.16
C GLU A 210 -21.40 28.47 -14.51
N ALA A 211 -20.65 27.59 -13.86
CA ALA A 211 -21.17 26.50 -13.04
C ALA A 211 -20.21 26.21 -11.87
N CYS A 212 -20.73 25.56 -10.84
CA CYS A 212 -19.98 25.03 -9.72
C CYS A 212 -20.50 23.64 -9.35
N PHE A 213 -19.56 22.72 -9.14
CA PHE A 213 -19.75 21.36 -8.63
C PHE A 213 -18.72 21.16 -7.53
N SER A 214 -19.15 21.14 -6.27
CA SER A 214 -18.24 21.13 -5.14
C SER A 214 -18.90 20.42 -3.96
N SER A 215 -18.33 19.29 -3.58
CA SER A 215 -18.89 18.37 -2.58
C SER A 215 -18.86 18.91 -1.14
N ASN A 216 -19.84 18.51 -0.33
CA ASN A 216 -19.88 18.65 1.14
C ASN A 216 -19.64 17.29 1.80
N GLU A 217 -18.53 17.13 2.51
CA GLU A 217 -18.16 15.90 3.21
C GLU A 217 -17.74 16.21 4.66
N LEU A 218 -17.47 15.18 5.46
CA LEU A 218 -16.99 15.36 6.84
C LEU A 218 -15.74 16.26 6.93
N TYR A 219 -14.88 16.21 5.91
CA TYR A 219 -13.61 16.94 5.83
C TYR A 219 -13.60 18.05 4.75
N ALA A 220 -14.67 18.20 3.97
CA ALA A 220 -14.77 19.11 2.83
C ALA A 220 -16.03 19.99 2.91
N GLN A 221 -15.93 21.27 2.55
CA GLN A 221 -17.09 22.15 2.40
C GLN A 221 -17.18 22.66 0.97
N THR A 222 -18.41 22.77 0.48
CA THR A 222 -18.70 23.28 -0.85
C THR A 222 -18.24 24.73 -0.98
N LEU A 223 -17.65 25.04 -2.13
CA LEU A 223 -17.28 26.40 -2.52
C LEU A 223 -18.32 27.05 -3.44
N CYS A 224 -19.42 26.37 -3.76
CA CYS A 224 -20.47 26.98 -4.57
C CYS A 224 -21.11 28.16 -3.82
N PRO A 225 -21.30 29.33 -4.47
CA PRO A 225 -21.79 30.53 -3.79
C PRO A 225 -23.16 30.43 -3.11
N ASN A 226 -24.02 29.52 -3.55
CA ASN A 226 -25.32 29.25 -2.93
C ASN A 226 -25.24 28.33 -1.70
N GLY A 227 -24.07 27.76 -1.39
CA GLY A 227 -23.86 26.82 -0.28
C GLY A 227 -24.35 25.40 -0.55
N GLU A 228 -24.78 25.09 -1.78
CA GLU A 228 -25.19 23.75 -2.22
C GLU A 228 -24.08 23.09 -3.03
N GLU A 229 -24.12 21.77 -3.22
CA GLU A 229 -23.06 21.06 -3.96
C GLU A 229 -23.03 21.37 -5.46
N THR A 230 -24.09 21.98 -5.98
CA THR A 230 -24.20 22.36 -7.38
C THR A 230 -24.85 23.74 -7.52
N GLN A 231 -24.28 24.55 -8.41
CA GLN A 231 -24.86 25.81 -8.84
C GLN A 231 -24.59 26.01 -10.33
N ILE A 232 -25.59 26.41 -11.11
CA ILE A 232 -25.43 26.72 -12.54
C ILE A 232 -26.02 28.11 -12.80
N GLY A 233 -25.32 28.90 -13.62
CA GLY A 233 -25.74 30.25 -14.01
C GLY A 233 -24.79 31.33 -13.53
N THR A 234 -25.08 32.57 -13.87
CA THR A 234 -24.22 33.73 -13.57
C THR A 234 -23.84 33.80 -12.10
N GLY A 235 -22.55 33.97 -11.83
CA GLY A 235 -21.97 33.99 -10.49
C GLY A 235 -21.63 32.61 -9.91
N ALA A 236 -22.02 31.49 -10.53
CA ALA A 236 -21.75 30.16 -9.99
C ALA A 236 -20.27 29.78 -10.03
N GLY A 237 -19.55 30.15 -11.10
CA GLY A 237 -18.13 29.85 -11.30
C GLY A 237 -17.20 30.96 -10.80
N THR A 238 -17.68 31.81 -9.89
CA THR A 238 -16.85 32.88 -9.31
C THR A 238 -15.66 32.30 -8.56
N ASN A 239 -14.57 33.04 -8.47
CA ASN A 239 -13.38 32.65 -7.71
C ASN A 239 -13.74 32.31 -6.25
N CYS A 240 -13.19 31.21 -5.73
CA CYS A 240 -13.35 30.86 -4.32
C CYS A 240 -12.63 31.83 -3.36
N ASP A 241 -12.94 31.72 -2.06
CA ASP A 241 -12.39 32.59 -1.01
C ASP A 241 -10.85 32.51 -0.94
N LEU A 242 -10.16 33.65 -1.02
CA LEU A 242 -8.70 33.72 -1.02
C LEU A 242 -8.05 33.31 0.30
N SER A 243 -8.83 33.15 1.37
CA SER A 243 -8.37 32.54 2.62
C SER A 243 -8.13 31.03 2.51
N ILE A 244 -8.64 30.40 1.46
CA ILE A 244 -8.41 28.99 1.14
C ILE A 244 -7.22 28.88 0.18
N GLY A 245 -6.21 28.09 0.59
CA GLY A 245 -5.03 27.81 -0.21
C GLY A 245 -5.41 27.25 -1.58
N GLY A 246 -4.81 27.77 -2.66
CA GLY A 246 -5.13 27.36 -4.03
C GLY A 246 -6.14 28.26 -4.75
N CYS A 247 -6.99 29.05 -4.05
CA CYS A 247 -8.04 29.88 -4.68
C CYS A 247 -7.55 31.07 -5.55
N THR A 248 -6.25 31.19 -5.82
CA THR A 248 -5.72 32.13 -6.83
C THR A 248 -5.50 31.47 -8.19
N HIS A 249 -5.71 30.15 -8.28
CA HIS A 249 -5.23 29.32 -9.37
C HIS A 249 -6.08 29.45 -10.64
N GLY A 250 -7.41 29.31 -10.56
CA GLY A 250 -8.29 29.31 -11.73
C GLY A 250 -8.30 30.63 -12.49
N THR A 251 -8.25 31.75 -11.78
CA THR A 251 -8.09 33.09 -12.38
C THR A 251 -6.77 33.22 -13.16
N HIS A 252 -5.70 32.58 -12.69
CA HIS A 252 -4.39 32.60 -13.36
C HIS A 252 -4.39 31.76 -14.62
N VAL A 253 -4.89 30.53 -14.51
CA VAL A 253 -5.09 29.58 -15.61
C VAL A 253 -5.95 30.18 -16.73
N ALA A 254 -7.08 30.81 -16.38
CA ALA A 254 -7.97 31.46 -17.35
C ALA A 254 -7.30 32.61 -18.11
N GLY A 255 -6.45 33.39 -17.43
CA GLY A 255 -5.69 34.47 -18.04
C GLY A 255 -4.67 33.98 -19.08
N ILE A 256 -3.99 32.85 -18.81
CA ILE A 256 -3.04 32.25 -19.76
C ILE A 256 -3.79 31.80 -21.02
N ALA A 257 -4.90 31.09 -20.85
CA ALA A 257 -5.66 30.56 -21.97
C ALA A 257 -6.31 31.67 -22.82
N ALA A 258 -6.97 32.65 -22.19
CA ALA A 258 -7.90 33.56 -22.88
C ALA A 258 -7.94 35.00 -22.33
N GLY A 259 -6.87 35.46 -21.68
CA GLY A 259 -6.75 36.84 -21.20
C GLY A 259 -6.78 37.90 -22.31
N TYR A 260 -7.51 39.00 -22.10
CA TYR A 260 -7.64 40.10 -23.06
C TYR A 260 -6.37 40.90 -23.17
N GLN A 261 -6.07 41.40 -24.37
CA GLN A 261 -4.98 42.35 -24.53
C GLN A 261 -5.18 43.62 -23.68
N SER A 262 -4.34 43.78 -22.65
CA SER A 262 -4.20 44.96 -21.81
C SER A 262 -2.71 45.29 -21.69
N ASP A 263 -2.29 46.53 -21.94
CA ASP A 263 -0.90 47.00 -21.77
C ASP A 263 0.21 46.10 -22.39
N ASN A 264 0.02 45.66 -23.64
CA ASN A 264 0.91 44.74 -24.38
C ASN A 264 1.03 43.32 -23.81
N PHE A 265 0.09 42.92 -22.96
CA PHE A 265 0.03 41.62 -22.34
C PHE A 265 -1.33 40.95 -22.65
N ALA A 266 -1.34 39.66 -23.04
CA ALA A 266 -2.54 38.90 -23.45
C ALA A 266 -2.33 37.38 -23.26
N GLY A 267 -3.42 36.64 -23.07
CA GLY A 267 -3.42 35.17 -23.10
C GLY A 267 -3.36 34.63 -24.53
N VAL A 268 -3.12 33.32 -24.69
CA VAL A 268 -2.88 32.67 -26.00
C VAL A 268 -4.05 32.90 -26.98
N ALA A 269 -5.28 32.67 -26.52
CA ALA A 269 -6.50 32.90 -27.29
C ALA A 269 -7.16 34.23 -26.91
N LYS A 270 -6.44 35.34 -27.14
CA LYS A 270 -6.81 36.68 -26.63
C LYS A 270 -8.19 37.20 -27.02
N ASP A 271 -8.89 36.63 -28.00
CA ASP A 271 -10.27 37.00 -28.39
C ASP A 271 -11.30 35.88 -28.17
N SER A 272 -10.92 34.80 -27.50
CA SER A 272 -11.81 33.69 -27.12
C SER A 272 -12.75 34.07 -25.97
N LYS A 273 -13.88 33.36 -25.88
CA LYS A 273 -14.77 33.38 -24.71
C LYS A 273 -14.30 32.37 -23.67
N VAL A 274 -14.78 32.53 -22.43
CA VAL A 274 -14.43 31.66 -21.30
C VAL A 274 -15.68 31.04 -20.71
N ILE A 275 -15.61 29.77 -20.34
CA ILE A 275 -16.62 29.08 -19.52
C ILE A 275 -15.92 28.78 -18.19
N SER A 276 -16.49 29.26 -17.09
CA SER A 276 -15.91 29.04 -15.76
C SER A 276 -16.66 27.92 -15.04
N ILE A 277 -15.96 26.85 -14.70
CA ILE A 277 -16.52 25.73 -13.93
C ILE A 277 -15.69 25.53 -12.67
N GLN A 278 -16.27 25.82 -11.51
CA GLN A 278 -15.61 25.61 -10.24
C GLN A 278 -15.81 24.15 -9.80
N VAL A 279 -14.73 23.36 -9.68
CA VAL A 279 -14.80 21.93 -9.34
C VAL A 279 -14.11 21.56 -8.02
N PHE A 280 -13.63 22.56 -7.28
CA PHE A 280 -12.87 22.37 -6.04
C PHE A 280 -13.73 22.61 -4.80
N SER A 281 -13.46 21.84 -3.74
CA SER A 281 -14.02 22.00 -2.40
C SER A 281 -12.96 22.50 -1.40
N GLY A 282 -13.41 23.20 -0.37
CA GLY A 282 -12.55 23.66 0.72
C GLY A 282 -12.30 22.53 1.72
N ILE A 283 -11.05 22.10 1.86
CA ILE A 283 -10.64 21.03 2.75
C ILE A 283 -10.08 21.62 4.04
N TYR A 284 -10.59 21.13 5.18
CA TYR A 284 -10.23 21.61 6.51
C TYR A 284 -9.44 20.58 7.33
N ASP A 285 -9.07 19.46 6.70
CA ASP A 285 -8.28 18.39 7.30
C ASP A 285 -6.78 18.56 6.99
N THR A 286 -5.96 18.57 8.04
CA THR A 286 -4.50 18.79 7.94
C THR A 286 -3.75 17.67 7.25
N SER A 287 -4.25 16.43 7.29
CA SER A 287 -3.61 15.29 6.64
C SER A 287 -3.81 15.31 5.13
N LEU A 288 -4.98 15.76 4.67
CA LEU A 288 -5.31 15.86 3.25
C LEU A 288 -4.69 17.07 2.58
N CYS A 289 -4.56 18.19 3.30
CA CYS A 289 -3.94 19.38 2.73
C CYS A 289 -2.41 19.31 2.66
N TYR A 290 -1.73 18.32 3.24
CA TYR A 290 -0.27 18.29 3.25
C TYR A 290 0.30 18.17 1.81
N PRO A 291 1.28 19.01 1.41
CA PRO A 291 2.10 19.92 2.22
C PRO A 291 1.54 21.34 2.40
N ASP A 292 0.39 21.68 1.82
CA ASP A 292 -0.30 22.96 1.98
C ASP A 292 -0.92 23.13 3.39
N THR A 293 -1.27 24.38 3.71
CA THR A 293 -1.91 24.74 4.98
C THR A 293 -3.42 24.71 4.87
N VAL A 294 -4.11 24.13 5.87
CA VAL A 294 -5.58 24.22 5.96
C VAL A 294 -6.07 25.66 6.19
N PRO A 295 -7.18 26.08 5.58
CA PRO A 295 -7.92 25.32 4.55
C PRO A 295 -7.23 25.37 3.19
N CYS A 296 -7.25 24.27 2.44
CA CYS A 296 -6.75 24.18 1.07
C CYS A 296 -7.89 23.76 0.11
N ALA A 297 -7.73 24.01 -1.18
CA ALA A 297 -8.69 23.60 -2.20
C ALA A 297 -8.22 22.28 -2.85
N LEU A 298 -9.01 21.21 -2.71
CA LEU A 298 -8.84 19.95 -3.46
C LEU A 298 -10.12 19.64 -4.25
N THR A 299 -10.04 18.71 -5.19
CA THR A 299 -11.17 18.31 -6.04
C THR A 299 -11.35 16.80 -6.02
N SER A 300 -12.58 16.35 -6.29
CA SER A 300 -12.92 14.94 -6.46
C SER A 300 -13.13 14.61 -7.94
N PHE A 301 -12.86 13.38 -8.36
CA PHE A 301 -13.14 12.96 -9.74
C PHE A 301 -14.62 13.14 -10.11
N SER A 302 -15.54 12.93 -9.18
CA SER A 302 -16.98 13.14 -9.39
C SER A 302 -17.32 14.60 -9.72
N ASP A 303 -16.73 15.56 -9.02
CA ASP A 303 -16.95 16.99 -9.28
C ASP A 303 -16.37 17.42 -10.64
N VAL A 304 -15.20 16.87 -11.00
CA VAL A 304 -14.60 17.09 -12.33
C VAL A 304 -15.49 16.51 -13.43
N ILE A 305 -15.98 15.27 -13.29
CA ILE A 305 -16.88 14.63 -14.26
C ILE A 305 -18.17 15.41 -14.42
N ALA A 306 -18.79 15.86 -13.32
CA ALA A 306 -19.99 16.71 -13.38
C ALA A 306 -19.73 18.02 -14.15
N GLY A 307 -18.54 18.61 -13.96
CA GLY A 307 -18.07 19.72 -14.77
C GLY A 307 -17.96 19.39 -16.26
N LEU A 308 -17.37 18.24 -16.61
CA LEU A 308 -17.23 17.77 -18.00
C LEU A 308 -18.59 17.48 -18.66
N GLU A 309 -19.52 16.84 -17.94
CA GLU A 309 -20.90 16.64 -18.40
C GLU A 309 -21.61 17.97 -18.64
N HIS A 310 -21.39 18.96 -17.78
CA HIS A 310 -21.94 20.29 -17.97
C HIS A 310 -21.41 20.95 -19.25
N VAL A 311 -20.11 20.83 -19.56
CA VAL A 311 -19.53 21.31 -20.83
C VAL A 311 -20.23 20.65 -22.02
N LEU A 312 -20.42 19.33 -21.98
CA LEU A 312 -21.13 18.59 -23.03
C LEU A 312 -22.60 19.07 -23.16
N SER A 313 -23.26 19.36 -22.04
CA SER A 313 -24.63 19.90 -22.03
C SER A 313 -24.71 21.29 -22.67
N LEU A 314 -23.71 22.15 -22.46
CA LEU A 314 -23.60 23.47 -23.08
C LEU A 314 -23.37 23.35 -24.59
N HIS A 315 -22.50 22.42 -25.02
CA HIS A 315 -22.29 22.14 -26.44
C HIS A 315 -23.59 21.70 -27.13
N ASN A 316 -24.35 20.81 -26.50
CA ASN A 316 -25.61 20.28 -27.02
C ASN A 316 -26.76 21.30 -26.99
N ASN A 317 -26.60 22.43 -26.30
CA ASN A 317 -27.60 23.49 -26.27
C ASN A 317 -27.49 24.36 -27.54
N PRO A 318 -28.48 24.31 -28.46
CA PRO A 318 -28.42 25.06 -29.72
C PRO A 318 -28.48 26.59 -29.52
N SER A 319 -28.80 27.07 -28.31
CA SER A 319 -28.83 28.49 -27.96
C SER A 319 -27.52 28.97 -27.32
N PHE A 320 -26.53 28.09 -27.13
CA PHE A 320 -25.26 28.46 -26.53
C PHE A 320 -24.41 29.30 -27.49
N SER A 321 -23.83 30.37 -26.97
CA SER A 321 -23.39 31.51 -27.79
C SER A 321 -22.07 31.33 -28.55
N ALA A 322 -21.30 30.27 -28.25
CA ALA A 322 -20.02 29.99 -28.91
C ALA A 322 -19.69 28.48 -28.90
N PRO A 323 -19.13 27.92 -29.99
CA PRO A 323 -18.55 26.59 -29.99
C PRO A 323 -17.43 26.45 -28.94
N ILE A 324 -17.45 25.35 -28.20
CA ILE A 324 -16.43 25.02 -27.20
C ILE A 324 -15.28 24.31 -27.91
N ALA A 325 -14.07 24.87 -27.84
CA ALA A 325 -12.90 24.33 -28.52
C ALA A 325 -12.12 23.34 -27.66
N SER A 326 -11.99 23.65 -26.37
CA SER A 326 -11.16 22.90 -25.43
C SER A 326 -11.62 23.10 -23.99
N ILE A 327 -11.20 22.15 -23.16
CA ILE A 327 -11.34 22.14 -21.70
C ILE A 327 -9.94 22.09 -21.12
N ASN A 328 -9.66 22.97 -20.17
CA ASN A 328 -8.43 22.94 -19.38
C ASN A 328 -8.71 22.41 -17.97
N MET A 329 -7.94 21.41 -17.55
CA MET A 329 -7.93 20.85 -16.21
C MET A 329 -6.50 20.93 -15.64
N SER A 330 -6.20 22.02 -14.94
CA SER A 330 -4.89 22.23 -14.31
C SER A 330 -4.86 21.59 -12.90
N LEU A 331 -5.18 20.31 -12.84
CA LEU A 331 -5.34 19.49 -11.63
C LEU A 331 -4.66 18.13 -11.85
N GLY A 332 -4.26 17.47 -10.75
CA GLY A 332 -3.48 16.23 -10.80
C GLY A 332 -3.57 15.43 -9.51
N GLY A 333 -3.34 14.11 -9.61
CA GLY A 333 -3.30 13.17 -8.48
C GLY A 333 -2.13 12.17 -8.61
N ASP A 334 -2.36 10.92 -8.19
CA ASP A 334 -1.35 9.85 -8.14
C ASP A 334 -0.64 9.57 -9.47
N GLY A 335 0.55 8.96 -9.40
CA GLY A 335 1.46 8.78 -10.53
C GLY A 335 1.42 7.43 -11.21
N TYR A 336 1.33 7.45 -12.53
CA TYR A 336 1.19 6.26 -13.37
C TYR A 336 2.29 6.17 -14.42
N THR A 337 2.99 5.03 -14.46
CA THR A 337 4.11 4.78 -15.39
C THR A 337 3.68 4.25 -16.77
N ILE A 338 2.39 3.97 -16.94
CA ILE A 338 1.70 3.61 -18.18
C ILE A 338 0.35 4.36 -18.22
N PRO A 339 -0.33 4.46 -19.38
CA PRO A 339 -1.67 5.03 -19.44
C PRO A 339 -2.63 4.36 -18.45
N CYS A 340 -3.39 5.18 -17.71
CA CYS A 340 -4.22 4.74 -16.57
C CYS A 340 -5.68 4.44 -16.95
N ASP A 341 -5.94 4.10 -18.21
CA ASP A 341 -7.29 3.92 -18.76
C ASP A 341 -8.07 2.80 -18.06
N GLU A 342 -7.39 1.70 -17.70
CA GLU A 342 -8.01 0.54 -17.04
C GLU A 342 -8.48 0.87 -15.61
N GLU A 343 -7.84 1.84 -14.96
CA GLU A 343 -8.17 2.26 -13.60
C GLU A 343 -9.33 3.27 -13.56
N TYR A 344 -9.44 4.12 -14.59
CA TYR A 344 -10.45 5.18 -14.69
C TYR A 344 -11.34 5.08 -15.95
N PRO A 345 -12.00 3.93 -16.22
CA PRO A 345 -12.77 3.74 -17.46
C PRO A 345 -13.94 4.73 -17.59
N PHE A 346 -14.56 5.14 -16.47
CA PHE A 346 -15.63 6.14 -16.47
C PHE A 346 -15.16 7.54 -16.89
N PHE A 347 -13.91 7.88 -16.59
CA PHE A 347 -13.33 9.16 -16.97
C PHE A 347 -12.91 9.12 -18.45
N VAL A 348 -12.41 7.97 -18.93
CA VAL A 348 -12.18 7.70 -20.36
C VAL A 348 -13.46 7.94 -21.17
N GLU A 349 -14.60 7.39 -20.72
CA GLU A 349 -15.89 7.49 -21.41
C GLU A 349 -16.38 8.94 -21.59
N ILE A 350 -16.33 9.78 -20.55
CA ILE A 350 -16.74 11.19 -20.67
C ILE A 350 -15.79 11.99 -21.55
N VAL A 351 -14.49 11.72 -21.47
CA VAL A 351 -13.48 12.39 -22.32
C VAL A 351 -13.64 11.97 -23.79
N GLU A 352 -13.90 10.69 -24.07
CA GLU A 352 -14.20 10.21 -25.42
C GLU A 352 -15.51 10.78 -25.97
N ASN A 353 -16.54 10.97 -25.13
CA ASN A 353 -17.76 11.67 -25.52
C ASN A 353 -17.48 13.12 -25.94
N LEU A 354 -16.70 13.86 -25.16
CA LEU A 354 -16.29 15.23 -25.48
C LEU A 354 -15.43 15.28 -26.76
N LYS A 355 -14.50 14.34 -26.90
CA LYS A 355 -13.66 14.18 -28.08
C LYS A 355 -14.50 13.90 -29.33
N SER A 356 -15.56 13.10 -29.22
CA SER A 356 -16.46 12.75 -30.33
C SER A 356 -17.21 13.97 -30.91
N VAL A 357 -17.45 14.99 -30.09
CA VAL A 357 -18.06 16.27 -30.51
C VAL A 357 -17.02 17.36 -30.81
N GLY A 358 -15.74 16.99 -30.85
CA GLY A 358 -14.64 17.86 -31.23
C GLY A 358 -14.14 18.80 -30.14
N ILE A 359 -14.43 18.51 -28.87
CA ILE A 359 -13.93 19.25 -27.71
C ILE A 359 -12.69 18.54 -27.16
N ALA A 360 -11.55 19.23 -27.11
CA ALA A 360 -10.31 18.67 -26.58
C ALA A 360 -10.23 18.80 -25.06
N THR A 361 -9.97 17.71 -24.35
CA THR A 361 -9.74 17.72 -22.90
C THR A 361 -8.24 17.72 -22.62
N ILE A 362 -7.75 18.75 -21.95
CA ILE A 362 -6.31 19.02 -21.75
C ILE A 362 -6.02 19.08 -20.25
N ALA A 363 -5.00 18.34 -19.80
CA ALA A 363 -4.63 18.28 -18.39
C ALA A 363 -3.12 18.44 -18.16
N SER A 364 -2.76 18.98 -17.00
CA SER A 364 -1.38 19.13 -16.54
C SER A 364 -0.78 17.78 -16.14
N SER A 365 0.47 17.48 -16.53
CA SER A 365 1.10 16.18 -16.23
C SER A 365 1.41 15.93 -14.74
N GLY A 366 1.42 16.98 -13.90
CA GLY A 366 1.77 16.96 -12.48
C GLY A 366 3.13 17.59 -12.19
N ASN A 367 3.46 17.80 -10.91
CA ASN A 367 4.59 18.63 -10.46
C ASN A 367 5.54 17.91 -9.47
N ASP A 368 5.54 16.58 -9.50
CA ASP A 368 6.20 15.69 -8.53
C ASP A 368 7.62 15.28 -8.97
N SER A 369 8.11 15.85 -10.07
CA SER A 369 9.42 15.55 -10.67
C SER A 369 9.57 14.10 -11.17
N TRP A 370 8.46 13.41 -11.47
CA TRP A 370 8.54 12.06 -12.01
C TRP A 370 9.12 12.08 -13.42
N ILE A 371 10.03 11.14 -13.68
CA ILE A 371 10.74 11.03 -14.97
C ILE A 371 10.15 9.93 -15.87
N ASN A 372 9.21 9.15 -15.34
CA ASN A 372 8.58 8.04 -16.03
C ASN A 372 7.09 7.85 -15.65
N ALA A 373 6.43 8.86 -15.09
CA ALA A 373 5.03 8.81 -14.71
C ALA A 373 4.27 10.13 -14.93
N LEU A 374 2.96 10.05 -15.20
CA LEU A 374 2.04 11.20 -15.27
C LEU A 374 0.96 11.09 -14.18
N GLY A 375 0.48 12.23 -13.69
CA GLY A 375 -0.62 12.30 -12.73
C GLY A 375 -2.00 12.13 -13.38
N ALA A 376 -2.98 11.53 -12.68
CA ALA A 376 -4.36 11.51 -13.17
C ALA A 376 -5.02 12.91 -13.07
N PRO A 377 -5.80 13.37 -14.07
CA PRO A 377 -6.28 12.66 -15.25
C PRO A 377 -5.37 12.75 -16.49
N ALA A 378 -4.19 13.37 -16.41
CA ALA A 378 -3.27 13.45 -17.55
C ALA A 378 -2.69 12.09 -17.98
N CYS A 379 -2.75 11.07 -17.12
CA CYS A 379 -2.37 9.71 -17.49
C CYS A 379 -3.39 8.99 -18.39
N ILE A 380 -4.60 9.54 -18.58
CA ILE A 380 -5.65 8.93 -19.40
C ILE A 380 -5.34 9.18 -20.87
N SER A 381 -5.30 8.13 -21.70
CA SER A 381 -4.82 8.19 -23.08
C SER A 381 -5.62 9.11 -24.01
N SER A 382 -6.89 9.37 -23.67
CA SER A 382 -7.78 10.26 -24.41
C SER A 382 -7.69 11.73 -23.96
N VAL A 383 -7.02 11.99 -22.84
CA VAL A 383 -6.70 13.34 -22.33
C VAL A 383 -5.37 13.79 -22.92
N ILE A 384 -5.29 15.02 -23.38
CA ILE A 384 -4.05 15.61 -23.89
C ILE A 384 -3.22 16.07 -22.70
N SER A 385 -2.13 15.35 -22.45
CA SER A 385 -1.21 15.57 -21.33
C SER A 385 -0.17 16.64 -21.63
N VAL A 386 0.03 17.58 -20.70
CA VAL A 386 0.91 18.74 -20.91
C VAL A 386 1.93 18.90 -19.79
N GLY A 387 3.21 18.74 -20.15
CA GLY A 387 4.36 19.03 -19.29
C GLY A 387 4.88 20.46 -19.45
N ALA A 388 5.78 20.86 -18.56
CA ALA A 388 6.28 22.24 -18.46
C ALA A 388 7.72 22.37 -18.96
N THR A 389 7.99 23.42 -19.74
CA THR A 389 9.34 23.90 -20.06
C THR A 389 9.60 25.28 -19.47
N ASP A 390 10.88 25.63 -19.35
CA ASP A 390 11.32 27.00 -19.12
C ASP A 390 11.52 27.78 -20.43
N ASP A 391 12.02 29.02 -20.30
CA ASP A 391 12.24 29.92 -21.43
C ASP A 391 13.41 29.47 -22.35
N TYR A 392 14.22 28.51 -21.92
CA TYR A 392 15.32 27.92 -22.70
C TYR A 392 14.91 26.65 -23.46
N ASP A 393 13.62 26.28 -23.39
CA ASP A 393 13.10 24.99 -23.86
C ASP A 393 13.73 23.79 -23.13
N GLU A 394 14.15 23.97 -21.88
CA GLU A 394 14.50 22.85 -21.01
C GLU A 394 13.24 22.40 -20.26
N VAL A 395 13.07 21.08 -20.11
CA VAL A 395 11.94 20.54 -19.36
C VAL A 395 12.13 20.87 -17.88
N ALA A 396 11.14 21.54 -17.29
CA ALA A 396 11.18 22.01 -15.91
C ALA A 396 11.43 20.85 -14.94
N SER A 397 12.26 21.08 -13.92
CA SER A 397 12.67 20.04 -12.97
C SER A 397 11.50 19.38 -12.22
N PHE A 398 10.44 20.16 -11.97
CA PHE A 398 9.22 19.66 -11.33
C PHE A 398 8.27 18.92 -12.28
N SER A 399 8.39 19.11 -13.60
CA SER A 399 7.44 18.54 -14.55
C SER A 399 7.50 17.03 -14.52
N ASN A 400 6.35 16.39 -14.28
CA ASN A 400 6.16 14.96 -14.51
C ASN A 400 6.28 14.64 -16.01
N ARG A 401 6.87 13.49 -16.31
CA ARG A 401 7.23 13.04 -17.66
C ARG A 401 7.03 11.54 -17.77
N ALA A 402 6.63 11.07 -18.94
CA ALA A 402 6.58 9.66 -19.28
C ALA A 402 6.67 9.51 -20.81
N TYR A 403 6.92 8.29 -21.29
CA TYR A 403 6.99 8.02 -22.74
C TYR A 403 5.69 8.33 -23.49
N PHE A 404 4.57 8.46 -22.77
CA PHE A 404 3.24 8.77 -23.28
C PHE A 404 2.77 10.20 -22.96
N LEU A 405 3.70 11.11 -22.60
CA LEU A 405 3.43 12.55 -22.53
C LEU A 405 3.18 13.12 -23.95
N ASP A 406 2.08 13.84 -24.15
CA ASP A 406 1.71 14.33 -25.50
C ASP A 406 2.49 15.58 -25.91
N LEU A 407 2.52 16.59 -25.04
CA LEU A 407 2.99 17.92 -25.39
C LEU A 407 3.75 18.58 -24.22
N LEU A 408 4.65 19.50 -24.58
CA LEU A 408 5.25 20.45 -23.66
C LEU A 408 4.73 21.87 -23.96
N ALA A 409 4.67 22.71 -22.93
CA ALA A 409 4.42 24.15 -23.07
C ALA A 409 5.13 24.94 -21.96
N PRO A 410 5.31 26.27 -22.11
CA PRO A 410 5.94 27.08 -21.08
C PRO A 410 5.18 27.01 -19.75
N GLY A 411 5.86 26.64 -18.67
CA GLY A 411 5.29 26.49 -17.33
C GLY A 411 6.15 27.04 -16.21
N VAL A 412 7.29 27.68 -16.51
CA VAL A 412 8.19 28.29 -15.53
C VAL A 412 8.11 29.80 -15.63
N SER A 413 7.94 30.46 -14.49
CA SER A 413 7.77 31.90 -14.32
C SER A 413 6.76 32.42 -15.34
N ILE A 414 5.51 32.00 -15.19
CA ILE A 414 4.41 32.44 -16.05
C ILE A 414 3.59 33.43 -15.23
N ASP A 415 3.73 34.72 -15.52
CA ASP A 415 2.78 35.73 -15.08
C ASP A 415 1.35 35.37 -15.59
N SER A 416 0.29 35.88 -14.98
CA SER A 416 -1.07 35.92 -15.54
C SER A 416 -1.95 36.77 -14.62
N SER A 417 -3.25 36.85 -14.88
CA SER A 417 -4.22 37.43 -13.94
C SER A 417 -4.21 36.71 -12.60
N VAL A 418 -4.33 37.45 -11.51
CA VAL A 418 -4.64 36.91 -10.17
C VAL A 418 -5.81 37.70 -9.59
N PRO A 419 -6.61 37.10 -8.68
CA PRO A 419 -7.81 37.76 -8.16
C PRO A 419 -7.55 39.17 -7.62
N GLY A 420 -8.53 40.07 -7.77
CA GLY A 420 -8.43 41.47 -7.36
C GLY A 420 -7.93 42.43 -8.44
N GLY A 421 -7.94 41.99 -9.71
CA GLY A 421 -7.60 42.85 -10.86
C GLY A 421 -6.10 43.10 -11.04
N THR A 422 -5.23 42.21 -10.53
CA THR A 422 -3.76 42.36 -10.59
C THR A 422 -3.10 41.18 -11.32
N TYR A 423 -1.80 41.25 -11.55
CA TYR A 423 -1.05 40.19 -12.25
C TYR A 423 0.01 39.58 -11.32
N GLY A 424 0.34 38.30 -11.53
CA GLY A 424 1.38 37.61 -10.75
C GLY A 424 1.95 36.38 -11.44
N SER A 425 3.20 36.04 -11.09
CA SER A 425 3.97 34.91 -11.64
C SER A 425 3.75 33.61 -10.88
N LYS A 426 3.58 32.49 -11.61
CA LYS A 426 3.49 31.13 -11.06
C LYS A 426 4.30 30.14 -11.90
N ASN A 427 4.71 29.04 -11.27
CA ASN A 427 5.35 27.90 -11.90
C ASN A 427 4.42 26.68 -11.80
N GLY A 428 4.41 25.82 -12.81
CA GLY A 428 3.73 24.54 -12.77
C GLY A 428 3.31 24.06 -14.15
N THR A 429 3.10 22.75 -14.28
CA THR A 429 2.39 22.15 -15.42
C THR A 429 0.96 22.69 -15.53
N SER A 430 0.39 23.15 -14.41
CA SER A 430 -0.84 23.94 -14.34
C SER A 430 -0.82 25.25 -15.14
N MET A 431 0.35 25.83 -15.38
CA MET A 431 0.54 27.02 -16.23
C MET A 431 0.84 26.62 -17.68
N ALA A 432 1.38 25.42 -17.92
CA ALA A 432 1.66 24.90 -19.26
C ALA A 432 0.37 24.45 -19.98
N ALA A 433 -0.49 23.68 -19.33
CA ALA A 433 -1.78 23.20 -19.86
C ALA A 433 -2.66 24.31 -20.50
N PRO A 434 -2.86 25.49 -19.87
CA PRO A 434 -3.69 26.54 -20.46
C PRO A 434 -3.08 27.21 -21.69
N HIS A 435 -1.76 27.14 -21.90
CA HIS A 435 -1.18 27.56 -23.18
C HIS A 435 -1.67 26.67 -24.32
N VAL A 436 -1.71 25.34 -24.11
CA VAL A 436 -2.23 24.37 -25.09
C VAL A 436 -3.74 24.56 -25.27
N ALA A 437 -4.50 24.76 -24.19
CA ALA A 437 -5.95 24.99 -24.29
C ALA A 437 -6.31 26.25 -25.09
N GLY A 438 -5.59 27.35 -24.86
CA GLY A 438 -5.74 28.56 -25.67
C GLY A 438 -5.28 28.37 -27.11
N ALA A 439 -4.14 27.71 -27.34
CA ALA A 439 -3.66 27.39 -28.68
C ALA A 439 -4.69 26.57 -29.47
N TRP A 440 -5.39 25.65 -28.80
CA TRP A 440 -6.47 24.85 -29.39
C TRP A 440 -7.62 25.71 -29.91
N ALA A 441 -8.04 26.73 -29.16
CA ALA A 441 -9.07 27.67 -29.60
C ALA A 441 -8.62 28.48 -30.83
N VAL A 442 -7.34 28.84 -30.92
CA VAL A 442 -6.77 29.49 -32.10
C VAL A 442 -6.79 28.55 -33.32
N MET A 443 -6.44 27.28 -33.15
CA MET A 443 -6.52 26.25 -34.20
C MET A 443 -7.97 26.02 -34.66
N ARG A 444 -8.92 25.93 -33.72
CA ARG A 444 -10.36 25.76 -34.02
C ARG A 444 -10.97 26.97 -34.72
N GLN A 445 -10.45 28.18 -34.50
CA GLN A 445 -10.81 29.34 -35.33
C GLN A 445 -10.37 29.13 -36.79
N ALA A 446 -9.17 28.59 -37.02
CA ALA A 446 -8.65 28.36 -38.36
C ALA A 446 -9.38 27.23 -39.10
N ASN A 447 -9.75 26.16 -38.39
CA ASN A 447 -10.56 25.08 -38.94
C ASN A 447 -11.57 24.56 -37.89
N PRO A 448 -12.82 25.06 -37.92
CA PRO A 448 -13.86 24.66 -36.96
C PRO A 448 -14.32 23.20 -37.07
N SER A 449 -13.88 22.47 -38.10
CA SER A 449 -14.32 21.08 -38.36
C SER A 449 -13.26 20.03 -38.06
N ALA A 450 -12.03 20.42 -37.77
CA ALA A 450 -10.96 19.46 -37.53
C ALA A 450 -11.19 18.65 -36.25
N SER A 451 -10.92 17.35 -36.31
CA SER A 451 -10.94 16.48 -35.14
C SER A 451 -9.87 16.87 -34.12
N VAL A 452 -10.07 16.44 -32.87
CA VAL A 452 -9.09 16.59 -31.79
C VAL A 452 -7.75 15.98 -32.20
N ASP A 453 -7.74 14.74 -32.73
CA ASP A 453 -6.52 14.05 -33.16
C ASP A 453 -5.75 14.81 -34.25
N LYS A 454 -6.46 15.47 -35.18
CA LYS A 454 -5.82 16.25 -36.25
C LYS A 454 -5.09 17.47 -35.70
N ILE A 455 -5.67 18.16 -34.72
CA ILE A 455 -5.03 19.31 -34.06
C ILE A 455 -3.88 18.85 -33.16
N LEU A 456 -4.08 17.77 -32.40
CA LEU A 456 -3.04 17.17 -31.56
C LEU A 456 -1.80 16.82 -32.40
N ASN A 457 -2.00 16.04 -33.46
CA ASN A 457 -0.93 15.65 -34.36
C ASN A 457 -0.25 16.88 -34.98
N GLN A 458 -0.99 17.94 -35.28
CA GLN A 458 -0.39 19.17 -35.77
C GLN A 458 0.55 19.81 -34.75
N PHE A 459 0.17 19.87 -33.47
CA PHE A 459 1.07 20.35 -32.41
C PHE A 459 2.29 19.45 -32.22
N ILE A 460 2.11 18.13 -32.30
CA ILE A 460 3.21 17.16 -32.19
C ILE A 460 4.23 17.35 -33.33
N VAL A 461 3.78 17.41 -34.58
CA VAL A 461 4.70 17.44 -35.75
C VAL A 461 5.29 18.82 -36.05
N THR A 462 4.68 19.91 -35.54
CA THR A 462 5.17 21.28 -35.77
C THR A 462 5.83 21.91 -34.56
N GLY A 463 5.69 21.30 -33.37
CA GLY A 463 6.35 21.73 -32.15
C GLY A 463 7.87 21.71 -32.26
N LYS A 464 8.54 22.44 -31.35
CA LYS A 464 9.99 22.34 -31.21
C LYS A 464 10.28 21.05 -30.44
N PRO A 465 11.08 20.12 -30.98
CA PRO A 465 11.50 18.95 -30.24
C PRO A 465 12.37 19.37 -29.06
N VAL A 466 12.04 18.88 -27.88
CA VAL A 466 12.83 19.04 -26.65
C VAL A 466 13.29 17.65 -26.23
N ILE A 467 14.60 17.47 -26.08
CA ILE A 467 15.22 16.21 -25.66
C ILE A 467 15.17 16.14 -24.13
N GLU A 468 14.60 15.06 -23.61
CA GLU A 468 14.57 14.82 -22.18
C GLU A 468 15.93 14.24 -21.71
N PRO A 469 16.55 14.75 -20.61
CA PRO A 469 17.89 14.32 -20.17
C PRO A 469 18.01 12.86 -19.72
N ILE A 470 16.89 12.14 -19.59
CA ILE A 470 16.82 10.75 -19.16
C ILE A 470 15.91 10.00 -20.15
N GLY A 471 16.47 9.08 -20.95
CA GLY A 471 15.70 8.16 -21.80
C GLY A 471 15.64 8.46 -23.30
N ASP A 472 16.34 9.46 -23.83
CA ASP A 472 16.34 9.85 -25.26
C ASP A 472 14.92 10.06 -25.86
N VAL A 473 13.89 10.28 -25.03
CA VAL A 473 12.54 10.62 -25.48
C VAL A 473 12.52 12.09 -25.88
N THR A 474 11.97 12.37 -27.06
CA THR A 474 11.80 13.73 -27.59
C THR A 474 10.33 14.08 -27.54
N THR A 475 9.98 15.07 -26.73
CA THR A 475 8.61 15.57 -26.61
C THR A 475 8.51 16.95 -27.25
N SER A 476 7.43 17.21 -27.99
CA SER A 476 7.26 18.46 -28.73
C SER A 476 6.71 19.57 -27.83
N ARG A 477 7.47 20.65 -27.68
CA ARG A 477 6.95 21.90 -27.11
C ARG A 477 6.17 22.65 -28.18
N ILE A 478 4.94 23.07 -27.89
CA ILE A 478 4.05 23.63 -28.93
C ILE A 478 4.67 24.85 -29.66
N GLN A 479 4.40 24.99 -30.95
CA GLN A 479 4.73 26.15 -31.79
C GLN A 479 3.49 26.52 -32.63
N LEU A 480 2.69 27.44 -32.12
CA LEU A 480 1.38 27.77 -32.67
C LEU A 480 1.46 28.45 -34.05
N ASP A 481 2.46 29.29 -34.31
CA ASP A 481 2.66 29.90 -35.64
C ASP A 481 2.93 28.84 -36.71
N LYS A 482 3.80 27.88 -36.38
CA LYS A 482 4.12 26.73 -37.25
C LYS A 482 2.93 25.81 -37.43
N ALA A 483 2.18 25.56 -36.35
CA ALA A 483 0.97 24.77 -36.40
C ALA A 483 -0.05 25.40 -37.37
N ILE A 484 -0.32 26.70 -37.25
CA ILE A 484 -1.26 27.43 -38.11
C ILE A 484 -0.79 27.53 -39.56
N GLU A 485 0.48 27.82 -39.81
CA GLU A 485 1.06 27.94 -41.15
C GLU A 485 0.79 26.69 -42.02
N LYS A 486 0.94 25.51 -41.42
CA LYS A 486 0.72 24.22 -42.09
C LYS A 486 -0.75 23.73 -42.01
N TYR A 487 -1.62 24.47 -41.32
CA TYR A 487 -3.00 24.03 -41.01
C TYR A 487 -4.10 24.81 -41.75
N ILE A 488 -3.82 26.01 -42.25
CA ILE A 488 -4.77 26.75 -43.10
C ILE A 488 -4.83 26.07 -44.47
N PRO A 489 -5.99 25.55 -44.91
CA PRO A 489 -6.14 25.07 -46.27
C PRO A 489 -6.01 26.26 -47.24
N THR A 490 -5.09 26.17 -48.18
CA THR A 490 -5.04 27.04 -49.36
C THR A 490 -6.42 27.06 -50.01
N PRO A 491 -6.97 28.22 -50.43
CA PRO A 491 -8.31 28.29 -51.01
C PRO A 491 -8.38 27.33 -52.20
N THR A 492 -9.32 26.39 -52.12
CA THR A 492 -9.53 25.33 -53.11
C THR A 492 -9.75 25.96 -54.47
N PRO A 493 -8.94 25.64 -55.48
CA PRO A 493 -9.34 25.85 -56.86
C PRO A 493 -10.50 24.90 -57.13
N THR A 494 -11.52 25.42 -57.78
CA THR A 494 -12.69 24.69 -58.31
C THR A 494 -12.35 23.25 -58.76
N SER A 495 -13.06 22.26 -58.17
CA SER A 495 -13.16 20.85 -58.58
C SER A 495 -11.87 20.01 -58.64
N MET A 496 -11.04 20.00 -57.61
CA MET A 496 -9.88 19.08 -57.53
C MET A 496 -10.02 18.03 -56.42
N PRO A 497 -9.58 16.77 -56.66
CA PRO A 497 -9.53 15.72 -55.64
C PRO A 497 -8.45 15.99 -54.59
N ASN A 498 -8.61 15.41 -53.39
CA ASN A 498 -7.61 15.36 -52.33
C ASN A 498 -7.72 14.01 -51.65
N LEU A 499 -6.73 13.16 -51.87
CA LEU A 499 -6.66 11.85 -51.27
C LEU A 499 -5.98 11.96 -49.91
N SER A 500 -6.47 11.17 -48.95
CA SER A 500 -5.88 11.07 -47.62
C SER A 500 -5.74 9.60 -47.29
N ILE A 501 -4.59 9.20 -46.74
CA ILE A 501 -4.35 7.84 -46.28
C ILE A 501 -3.76 7.84 -44.87
N VAL A 502 -4.22 6.92 -44.04
CA VAL A 502 -3.74 6.71 -42.67
C VAL A 502 -3.47 5.24 -42.48
N LYS A 503 -2.35 4.90 -41.86
CA LYS A 503 -1.97 3.54 -41.49
C LYS A 503 -1.69 3.49 -40.00
N LYS A 504 -2.30 2.53 -39.31
CA LYS A 504 -2.07 2.25 -37.90
C LYS A 504 -1.70 0.79 -37.71
N ALA A 505 -0.72 0.51 -36.86
CA ALA A 505 -0.52 -0.83 -36.33
C ALA A 505 -1.50 -1.04 -35.17
N VAL A 506 -2.15 -2.20 -35.12
CA VAL A 506 -3.07 -2.54 -34.03
C VAL A 506 -2.28 -2.86 -32.77
N GLN A 507 -1.19 -3.61 -32.92
CA GLN A 507 -0.21 -3.86 -31.86
C GLN A 507 0.97 -2.90 -32.04
N THR A 508 1.41 -2.24 -30.97
CA THR A 508 2.59 -1.35 -30.98
C THR A 508 3.87 -2.05 -30.53
N VAL A 509 3.75 -3.17 -29.81
CA VAL A 509 4.85 -4.08 -29.42
C VAL A 509 4.48 -5.49 -29.87
N VAL A 510 5.36 -6.13 -30.65
CA VAL A 510 5.14 -7.49 -31.16
C VAL A 510 6.43 -8.28 -30.96
N PRO A 511 6.43 -9.39 -30.20
CA PRO A 511 7.62 -10.23 -30.05
C PRO A 511 7.99 -10.91 -31.38
N PRO A 512 9.25 -11.34 -31.57
CA PRO A 512 9.63 -12.17 -32.72
C PRO A 512 8.71 -13.41 -32.83
N GLY A 513 8.20 -13.68 -34.03
CA GLY A 513 7.20 -14.72 -34.28
C GLY A 513 5.76 -14.34 -33.91
N GLY A 514 5.52 -13.12 -33.40
CA GLY A 514 4.20 -12.58 -33.08
C GLY A 514 3.46 -12.06 -34.31
N GLU A 515 2.13 -12.04 -34.22
CA GLU A 515 1.25 -11.51 -35.27
C GLU A 515 1.18 -9.97 -35.19
N VAL A 516 1.27 -9.31 -36.34
CA VAL A 516 1.06 -7.87 -36.50
C VAL A 516 -0.11 -7.62 -37.44
N GLU A 517 -0.99 -6.72 -37.06
CA GLU A 517 -2.08 -6.21 -37.89
C GLU A 517 -1.87 -4.72 -38.20
N TYR A 518 -1.92 -4.33 -39.48
CA TYR A 518 -1.99 -2.95 -39.94
C TYR A 518 -3.36 -2.63 -40.52
N LYS A 519 -3.98 -1.55 -40.03
CA LYS A 519 -5.21 -0.98 -40.60
C LYS A 519 -4.86 0.26 -41.40
N ILE A 520 -5.18 0.23 -42.70
CA ILE A 520 -5.02 1.33 -43.63
C ILE A 520 -6.40 1.87 -43.97
N THR A 521 -6.68 3.13 -43.66
CA THR A 521 -7.90 3.81 -44.06
C THR A 521 -7.57 4.91 -45.06
N PHE A 522 -8.35 5.02 -46.12
CA PHE A 522 -8.14 6.02 -47.15
C PHE A 522 -9.45 6.64 -47.62
N GLU A 523 -9.40 7.90 -48.04
CA GLU A 523 -10.58 8.67 -48.47
C GLU A 523 -10.23 9.77 -49.47
N ASN A 524 -11.21 10.18 -50.28
CA ASN A 524 -11.13 11.41 -51.05
C ASN A 524 -11.90 12.53 -50.32
N ILE A 525 -11.17 13.39 -49.63
CA ILE A 525 -11.70 14.57 -48.92
C ILE A 525 -11.83 15.80 -49.82
N GLY A 526 -11.37 15.72 -51.07
CA GLY A 526 -11.50 16.76 -52.07
C GLY A 526 -12.89 16.83 -52.69
N SER A 527 -13.12 17.91 -53.45
CA SER A 527 -14.40 18.16 -54.14
C SER A 527 -14.41 17.65 -55.59
N GLY A 528 -13.26 17.24 -56.12
CA GLY A 528 -13.11 16.63 -57.44
C GLY A 528 -13.02 15.10 -57.39
N ILE A 529 -13.25 14.48 -58.54
CA ILE A 529 -13.08 13.03 -58.72
C ILE A 529 -11.59 12.72 -58.92
N ALA A 530 -11.07 11.70 -58.23
CA ALA A 530 -9.74 11.16 -58.46
C ALA A 530 -9.84 9.94 -59.38
N GLU A 531 -9.18 10.00 -60.54
CA GLU A 531 -9.11 8.92 -61.52
C GLU A 531 -7.87 8.04 -61.31
N GLU A 532 -7.97 6.76 -61.63
CA GLU A 532 -6.86 5.79 -61.55
C GLU A 532 -6.12 5.82 -60.21
N VAL A 533 -6.87 5.82 -59.11
CA VAL A 533 -6.34 5.79 -57.75
C VAL A 533 -5.65 4.45 -57.49
N VAL A 534 -4.41 4.54 -56.99
CA VAL A 534 -3.55 3.41 -56.64
C VAL A 534 -3.01 3.59 -55.23
N ILE A 535 -3.16 2.56 -54.40
CA ILE A 535 -2.52 2.49 -53.09
C ILE A 535 -1.33 1.53 -53.19
N THR A 536 -0.22 1.93 -52.61
CA THR A 536 1.04 1.21 -52.69
C THR A 536 1.65 1.07 -51.30
N ASP A 537 1.99 -0.15 -50.91
CA ASP A 537 2.59 -0.46 -49.61
C ASP A 537 3.77 -1.41 -49.78
N ILE A 538 4.91 -1.04 -49.17
CA ILE A 538 6.12 -1.85 -49.12
C ILE A 538 6.21 -2.44 -47.73
N ILE A 539 5.61 -3.61 -47.56
CA ILE A 539 5.71 -4.36 -46.31
C ILE A 539 7.15 -4.85 -46.14
N SER A 540 7.73 -4.64 -44.95
CA SER A 540 9.08 -5.11 -44.64
C SER A 540 9.21 -6.61 -44.93
N SER A 541 10.39 -7.03 -45.41
CA SER A 541 10.73 -8.45 -45.50
C SER A 541 10.72 -9.15 -44.14
N ASP A 542 10.82 -8.39 -43.05
CA ASP A 542 10.76 -8.88 -41.67
C ASP A 542 9.33 -9.26 -41.23
N ILE A 543 8.33 -9.09 -42.12
CA ILE A 543 6.95 -9.53 -41.90
C ILE A 543 6.64 -10.60 -42.95
N THR A 544 6.43 -11.82 -42.48
CA THR A 544 6.13 -13.00 -43.30
C THR A 544 4.64 -13.33 -43.24
N ASN A 545 4.17 -14.27 -44.08
CA ASN A 545 2.78 -14.74 -44.11
C ASN A 545 1.74 -13.62 -44.20
N VAL A 546 2.04 -12.62 -45.03
CA VAL A 546 1.19 -11.44 -45.16
C VAL A 546 -0.12 -11.80 -45.87
N GLU A 547 -1.23 -11.60 -45.16
CA GLU A 547 -2.59 -11.68 -45.67
C GLU A 547 -3.23 -10.28 -45.65
N TYR A 548 -4.23 -10.06 -46.49
CA TYR A 548 -4.95 -8.79 -46.52
C TYR A 548 -6.43 -8.97 -46.85
N THR A 549 -7.24 -8.07 -46.30
CA THR A 549 -8.66 -7.93 -46.61
C THR A 549 -8.98 -6.46 -46.89
N PHE A 550 -10.09 -6.21 -47.59
CA PHE A 550 -10.50 -4.85 -47.93
C PHE A 550 -12.01 -4.69 -47.75
N ASP A 551 -12.42 -3.49 -47.35
CA ASP A 551 -13.80 -3.07 -47.14
C ASP A 551 -14.04 -1.66 -47.72
N GLY A 552 -15.26 -1.38 -48.18
CA GLY A 552 -15.65 -0.12 -48.81
C GLY A 552 -15.61 -0.14 -50.35
N VAL A 553 -14.85 0.78 -50.95
CA VAL A 553 -14.73 0.90 -52.41
C VAL A 553 -14.18 -0.38 -53.07
N ASN A 554 -14.48 -0.60 -54.34
CA ASN A 554 -13.99 -1.78 -55.07
C ASN A 554 -12.47 -1.70 -55.25
N ILE A 555 -11.75 -2.69 -54.74
CA ILE A 555 -10.29 -2.79 -54.84
C ILE A 555 -9.90 -4.04 -55.65
N THR A 556 -8.98 -3.89 -56.58
CA THR A 556 -8.34 -5.03 -57.28
C THR A 556 -6.83 -5.03 -57.04
N ASN A 557 -6.29 -6.14 -56.56
CA ASN A 557 -4.85 -6.25 -56.31
C ASN A 557 -4.08 -6.57 -57.60
N LYS A 558 -2.91 -5.97 -57.79
CA LYS A 558 -1.95 -6.30 -58.85
C LYS A 558 -0.64 -6.77 -58.21
N SER A 559 -0.40 -8.08 -58.27
CA SER A 559 0.76 -8.73 -57.64
C SER A 559 2.10 -8.36 -58.30
N THR A 560 2.93 -7.62 -57.58
CA THR A 560 4.39 -7.53 -57.73
C THR A 560 5.06 -7.61 -56.35
N SER A 561 6.39 -7.51 -56.24
CA SER A 561 7.17 -7.47 -54.97
C SER A 561 6.87 -6.27 -54.04
N GLN A 562 5.78 -5.57 -54.32
CA GLN A 562 5.22 -4.40 -53.64
C GLN A 562 3.70 -4.58 -53.72
N TYR A 563 2.98 -4.39 -52.62
CA TYR A 563 1.53 -4.54 -52.61
C TYR A 563 0.91 -3.30 -53.27
N VAL A 564 0.23 -3.52 -54.40
CA VAL A 564 -0.35 -2.46 -55.23
C VAL A 564 -1.83 -2.73 -55.42
N TRP A 565 -2.66 -1.90 -54.80
CA TRP A 565 -4.12 -1.97 -54.89
C TRP A 565 -4.65 -0.91 -55.85
N GLN A 566 -5.32 -1.38 -56.91
CA GLN A 566 -6.03 -0.54 -57.87
C GLN A 566 -7.43 -0.25 -57.33
N VAL A 567 -7.67 1.00 -56.95
CA VAL A 567 -8.97 1.48 -56.45
C VAL A 567 -9.81 2.03 -57.60
N GLY A 568 -9.18 2.58 -58.64
CA GLY A 568 -9.89 3.12 -59.81
C GLY A 568 -10.40 4.54 -59.55
N GLN A 569 -11.69 4.80 -59.74
CA GLN A 569 -12.26 6.13 -59.55
C GLN A 569 -12.73 6.33 -58.11
N MET A 570 -12.30 7.40 -57.44
CA MET A 570 -12.82 7.82 -56.13
C MET A 570 -13.53 9.17 -56.23
N LYS A 571 -14.83 9.18 -55.95
CA LYS A 571 -15.65 10.39 -55.86
C LYS A 571 -15.42 11.11 -54.54
N PRO A 572 -15.81 12.39 -54.42
CA PRO A 572 -15.83 13.08 -53.13
C PRO A 572 -16.56 12.26 -52.07
N LEU A 573 -15.96 12.11 -50.88
CA LEU A 573 -16.43 11.33 -49.73
C LEU A 573 -16.34 9.80 -49.87
N ASP A 574 -15.85 9.26 -50.99
CA ASP A 574 -15.55 7.84 -51.09
C ASP A 574 -14.43 7.49 -50.10
N ARG A 575 -14.60 6.36 -49.40
CA ARG A 575 -13.66 5.84 -48.39
C ARG A 575 -13.52 4.33 -48.48
N GLY A 576 -12.36 3.82 -48.08
CA GLY A 576 -12.10 2.40 -47.99
C GLY A 576 -11.11 2.06 -46.89
N MET A 577 -11.00 0.78 -46.60
CA MET A 577 -10.09 0.24 -45.61
C MET A 577 -9.40 -1.01 -46.16
N ILE A 578 -8.11 -1.15 -45.87
CA ILE A 578 -7.32 -2.36 -46.10
C ILE A 578 -6.77 -2.80 -44.74
N THR A 579 -7.04 -4.05 -44.37
CA THR A 579 -6.42 -4.69 -43.21
C THR A 579 -5.34 -5.63 -43.69
N ILE A 580 -4.15 -5.54 -43.14
CA ILE A 580 -3.00 -6.39 -43.44
C ILE A 580 -2.63 -7.14 -42.17
N ILE A 581 -2.53 -8.46 -42.22
CA ILE A 581 -2.08 -9.30 -41.11
C ILE A 581 -0.80 -10.00 -41.56
N GLY A 582 0.20 -10.09 -40.68
CA GLY A 582 1.43 -10.84 -40.96
C GLY A 582 2.13 -11.27 -39.68
N ILE A 583 3.23 -12.00 -39.81
CA ILE A 583 4.01 -12.52 -38.68
C ILE A 583 5.41 -11.90 -38.70
N VAL A 584 5.81 -11.28 -37.60
CA VAL A 584 7.19 -10.77 -37.43
C VAL A 584 8.16 -11.95 -37.49
N ASP A 585 9.24 -11.82 -38.26
CA ASP A 585 10.28 -12.83 -38.36
C ASP A 585 10.77 -13.26 -36.97
N SER A 586 10.82 -14.57 -36.72
CA SER A 586 11.25 -15.13 -35.45
C SER A 586 12.72 -14.89 -35.16
N ASP A 587 13.53 -14.63 -36.20
CA ASP A 587 14.97 -14.45 -36.08
C ASP A 587 15.36 -12.97 -35.87
N LEU A 588 14.37 -12.07 -35.74
CA LEU A 588 14.62 -10.64 -35.60
C LEU A 588 15.07 -10.28 -34.17
N SER A 589 16.25 -9.66 -34.05
CA SER A 589 16.96 -9.46 -32.78
C SER A 589 16.63 -8.15 -32.03
N SER A 590 15.37 -7.71 -32.01
CA SER A 590 14.86 -6.43 -31.46
C SER A 590 15.07 -5.19 -32.36
N GLY A 591 14.23 -4.17 -32.17
CA GLY A 591 14.26 -2.93 -32.96
C GLY A 591 12.88 -2.41 -33.35
N ASN A 592 12.80 -1.62 -34.41
CA ASN A 592 11.55 -1.04 -34.90
C ASN A 592 11.30 -1.44 -36.36
N ILE A 593 10.09 -1.90 -36.67
CA ILE A 593 9.63 -2.07 -38.05
C ILE A 593 8.73 -0.89 -38.39
N ILE A 594 9.16 -0.06 -39.34
CA ILE A 594 8.37 1.06 -39.87
C ILE A 594 7.79 0.63 -41.22
N ASN A 595 6.47 0.63 -41.32
CA ASN A 595 5.75 0.24 -42.51
C ASN A 595 5.01 1.44 -43.10
N THR A 596 5.26 1.77 -44.37
CA THR A 596 4.79 3.01 -44.99
C THR A 596 3.91 2.74 -46.20
N VAL A 597 2.68 3.28 -46.16
CA VAL A 597 1.73 3.24 -47.28
C VAL A 597 1.66 4.59 -47.98
N MET A 598 1.48 4.55 -49.29
CA MET A 598 1.26 5.71 -50.15
C MET A 598 -0.04 5.54 -50.94
N ILE A 599 -0.72 6.64 -51.22
CA ILE A 599 -1.85 6.70 -52.16
C ILE A 599 -1.51 7.70 -53.27
N GLY A 600 -1.91 7.38 -54.51
CA GLY A 600 -1.67 8.24 -55.68
C GLY A 600 -2.80 8.14 -56.69
N THR A 601 -2.85 9.09 -57.61
CA THR A 601 -3.86 9.20 -58.69
C THR A 601 -3.21 9.86 -59.91
N THR A 602 -3.79 9.67 -61.11
CA THR A 602 -3.39 10.44 -62.30
C THR A 602 -4.09 11.80 -62.39
N SER A 603 -5.09 12.04 -61.54
CA SER A 603 -5.71 13.36 -61.36
C SER A 603 -4.80 14.30 -60.56
N ASN A 604 -4.97 15.61 -60.73
CA ASN A 604 -4.19 16.59 -59.98
C ASN A 604 -4.69 16.68 -58.54
N ASP A 605 -4.07 15.89 -57.65
CA ASP A 605 -4.28 15.97 -56.21
C ASP A 605 -3.63 17.25 -55.66
N TYR A 606 -4.44 18.07 -54.97
CA TYR A 606 -3.98 19.36 -54.48
C TYR A 606 -3.24 19.30 -53.13
N ALA A 607 -3.32 18.20 -52.40
CA ALA A 607 -2.61 17.99 -51.13
C ALA A 607 -1.81 16.68 -51.22
N LEU A 608 -0.48 16.78 -51.25
CA LEU A 608 0.39 15.61 -51.37
C LEU A 608 0.95 15.16 -50.01
N ASP A 609 0.78 15.97 -48.96
CA ASP A 609 1.33 15.74 -47.62
C ASP A 609 0.54 14.73 -46.78
N ASN A 610 -0.69 14.42 -47.18
CA ASN A 610 -1.55 13.38 -46.61
C ASN A 610 -1.63 12.12 -47.49
N ASN A 611 -0.81 12.04 -48.53
CA ASN A 611 -0.73 10.89 -49.43
C ASN A 611 0.25 9.80 -48.97
N THR A 612 0.80 9.92 -47.77
CA THR A 612 1.70 8.95 -47.17
C THR A 612 1.42 8.83 -45.67
N SER A 613 1.42 7.60 -45.15
CA SER A 613 1.31 7.33 -43.72
C SER A 613 2.20 6.17 -43.32
N SER A 614 2.88 6.29 -42.18
CA SER A 614 3.72 5.24 -41.62
C SER A 614 3.15 4.75 -40.29
N ALA A 615 3.27 3.45 -40.03
CA ALA A 615 3.02 2.85 -38.73
C ALA A 615 4.30 2.15 -38.26
N GLN A 616 4.61 2.26 -36.96
CA GLN A 616 5.76 1.62 -36.35
C GLN A 616 5.29 0.55 -35.36
N ILE A 617 5.97 -0.59 -35.37
CA ILE A 617 5.92 -1.57 -34.29
C ILE A 617 7.32 -1.74 -33.67
N ARG A 618 7.38 -1.91 -32.35
CA ARG A 618 8.60 -2.24 -31.61
C ARG A 618 8.70 -3.74 -31.42
N ILE A 619 9.88 -4.29 -31.66
CA ILE A 619 10.23 -5.67 -31.36
C ILE A 619 11.01 -5.65 -30.03
N PRO A 620 10.45 -6.24 -28.95
CA PRO A 620 11.03 -6.17 -27.61
C PRO A 620 12.33 -6.99 -27.53
N SER A 621 13.18 -6.63 -26.56
CA SER A 621 14.33 -7.43 -26.15
C SER A 621 13.95 -8.32 -24.96
N PRO A 622 14.69 -9.41 -24.69
CA PRO A 622 14.54 -10.15 -23.45
C PRO A 622 14.84 -9.28 -22.23
N ASP A 623 14.40 -9.68 -21.04
CA ASP A 623 14.72 -8.97 -19.78
C ASP A 623 15.05 -10.01 -18.71
N LEU A 624 16.34 -10.17 -18.43
CA LEU A 624 16.86 -11.14 -17.48
C LEU A 624 17.17 -10.51 -16.12
N GLU A 625 16.43 -10.95 -15.10
CA GLU A 625 16.70 -10.59 -13.72
C GLU A 625 17.53 -11.68 -13.01
N ILE A 626 18.45 -11.27 -12.13
CA ILE A 626 19.12 -12.18 -11.19
C ILE A 626 19.20 -11.59 -9.78
N ILE A 627 18.81 -12.39 -8.80
CA ILE A 627 18.87 -12.05 -7.38
C ILE A 627 19.78 -13.05 -6.67
N MET A 628 20.77 -12.52 -5.95
CA MET A 628 21.65 -13.29 -5.07
C MET A 628 21.21 -13.05 -3.63
N THR A 629 21.00 -14.12 -2.87
CA THR A 629 20.67 -14.06 -1.44
C THR A 629 21.59 -14.96 -0.63
N ALA A 630 21.72 -14.68 0.66
CA ALA A 630 22.34 -15.56 1.65
C ALA A 630 21.40 -15.74 2.85
N PRO A 631 21.52 -16.82 3.62
CA PRO A 631 20.65 -17.10 4.76
C PRO A 631 20.82 -16.13 5.93
N TYR A 632 21.89 -15.33 5.94
CA TYR A 632 22.21 -14.36 6.97
C TYR A 632 23.14 -13.28 6.41
N LEU A 633 23.11 -12.08 6.99
CA LEU A 633 24.03 -10.98 6.63
C LEU A 633 25.20 -10.83 7.61
N THR A 634 25.20 -11.57 8.71
CA THR A 634 26.30 -11.63 9.69
C THR A 634 26.61 -13.07 10.09
N ALA A 635 27.90 -13.45 10.10
CA ALA A 635 28.33 -14.76 10.60
C ALA A 635 29.75 -14.79 11.14
N PRO A 636 30.06 -15.71 12.08
CA PRO A 636 31.42 -15.91 12.56
C PRO A 636 32.28 -16.65 11.52
N PRO A 637 33.61 -16.41 11.52
CA PRO A 637 34.56 -17.24 10.79
C PRO A 637 34.36 -18.73 11.07
N GLY A 638 34.46 -19.57 10.03
CA GLY A 638 34.20 -21.02 10.14
C GLY A 638 32.75 -21.44 9.86
N SER A 639 31.82 -20.50 9.72
CA SER A 639 30.41 -20.80 9.48
C SER A 639 30.14 -21.33 8.06
N PRO A 640 29.19 -22.29 7.90
CA PRO A 640 28.73 -22.71 6.58
C PRO A 640 27.82 -21.64 5.97
N ILE A 641 28.02 -21.32 4.69
CA ILE A 641 27.25 -20.32 3.95
C ILE A 641 26.65 -20.93 2.68
N THR A 642 25.44 -20.53 2.33
CA THR A 642 24.80 -20.90 1.06
C THR A 642 24.35 -19.65 0.34
N TYR A 643 24.86 -19.39 -0.85
CA TYR A 643 24.28 -18.37 -1.73
C TYR A 643 23.21 -19.00 -2.60
N THR A 644 22.07 -18.33 -2.76
CA THR A 644 21.02 -18.71 -3.69
C THR A 644 20.96 -17.68 -4.79
N LEU A 645 21.10 -18.12 -6.04
CA LEU A 645 20.96 -17.30 -7.24
C LEU A 645 19.62 -17.65 -7.88
N GLU A 646 18.62 -16.79 -7.72
CA GLU A 646 17.33 -16.91 -8.41
C GLU A 646 17.39 -16.02 -9.66
N PHE A 647 17.03 -16.56 -10.82
CA PHE A 647 17.06 -15.81 -12.07
C PHE A 647 15.83 -16.14 -12.92
N GLN A 648 15.37 -15.16 -13.71
CA GLN A 648 14.17 -15.30 -14.53
C GLN A 648 14.20 -14.37 -15.74
N ASN A 649 13.50 -14.75 -16.81
CA ASN A 649 13.20 -13.86 -17.92
C ASN A 649 11.82 -13.21 -17.68
N ILE A 650 11.80 -11.94 -17.29
CA ILE A 650 10.57 -11.17 -17.05
C ILE A 650 10.06 -10.47 -18.32
N GLY A 651 10.87 -10.45 -19.38
CA GLY A 651 10.59 -9.78 -20.64
C GLY A 651 9.68 -10.57 -21.57
N LEU A 652 9.27 -9.92 -22.66
CA LEU A 652 8.36 -10.49 -23.66
C LEU A 652 9.06 -11.28 -24.77
N ALA A 653 10.39 -11.19 -24.87
CA ALA A 653 11.18 -11.93 -25.86
C ALA A 653 12.02 -13.04 -25.21
N THR A 654 12.34 -14.06 -26.00
CA THR A 654 13.17 -15.20 -25.58
C THR A 654 14.64 -14.80 -25.50
N ALA A 655 15.28 -15.01 -24.34
CA ALA A 655 16.72 -14.82 -24.20
C ALA A 655 17.50 -16.00 -24.80
N GLU A 656 18.64 -15.71 -25.43
CA GLU A 656 19.50 -16.71 -26.06
C GLU A 656 20.96 -16.64 -25.57
N ASN A 657 21.59 -17.80 -25.44
CA ASN A 657 22.97 -17.98 -24.98
C ASN A 657 23.24 -17.24 -23.65
N ILE A 658 22.41 -17.54 -22.65
CA ILE A 658 22.47 -16.89 -21.35
C ILE A 658 23.72 -17.36 -20.60
N THR A 659 24.45 -16.40 -20.04
CA THR A 659 25.63 -16.62 -19.21
C THR A 659 25.37 -16.08 -17.81
N ILE A 660 25.38 -16.98 -16.82
CA ILE A 660 25.39 -16.58 -15.40
C ILE A 660 26.82 -16.62 -14.89
N TYR A 661 27.28 -15.49 -14.37
CA TYR A 661 28.58 -15.32 -13.75
C TYR A 661 28.40 -15.13 -12.23
N SER A 662 29.14 -15.87 -11.41
CA SER A 662 29.18 -15.66 -9.97
C SER A 662 30.61 -15.57 -9.43
N ALA A 663 30.93 -14.43 -8.83
CA ALA A 663 32.17 -14.16 -8.10
C ALA A 663 31.94 -14.36 -6.61
N ILE A 664 32.33 -15.54 -6.10
CA ILE A 664 32.33 -15.82 -4.66
C ILE A 664 33.65 -15.37 -4.05
N SER A 665 33.57 -14.76 -2.86
CA SER A 665 34.76 -14.34 -2.11
C SER A 665 35.77 -15.49 -1.94
N GLU A 666 37.06 -15.19 -2.15
CA GLU A 666 38.17 -16.14 -1.98
C GLU A 666 38.32 -16.68 -0.55
N TYR A 667 37.64 -16.06 0.42
CA TYR A 667 37.58 -16.47 1.81
C TYR A 667 36.50 -17.53 2.10
N ILE A 668 35.84 -18.05 1.06
CA ILE A 668 34.91 -19.16 1.15
C ILE A 668 35.53 -20.38 0.48
N THR A 669 35.63 -21.48 1.21
CA THR A 669 36.23 -22.74 0.75
C THR A 669 35.19 -23.85 0.65
N ASN A 670 35.57 -24.98 0.03
CA ASN A 670 34.72 -26.16 -0.12
C ASN A 670 33.37 -25.85 -0.80
N ILE A 671 33.40 -24.96 -1.81
CA ILE A 671 32.19 -24.57 -2.53
C ILE A 671 31.71 -25.76 -3.36
N ASN A 672 30.48 -26.19 -3.09
CA ASN A 672 29.68 -27.08 -3.91
C ASN A 672 28.50 -26.30 -4.47
N TYR A 673 27.97 -26.69 -5.62
CA TYR A 673 26.77 -26.10 -6.17
C TYR A 673 25.84 -27.17 -6.74
N TYR A 674 24.55 -26.87 -6.73
CA TYR A 674 23.50 -27.64 -7.39
C TYR A 674 22.41 -26.66 -7.86
N TYR A 675 21.55 -27.09 -8.77
CA TYR A 675 20.49 -26.28 -9.33
C TYR A 675 19.13 -26.95 -9.17
N ASP A 676 18.11 -26.12 -9.04
CA ASP A 676 16.70 -26.51 -9.03
C ASP A 676 16.01 -25.77 -10.18
N SER A 677 15.97 -26.44 -11.34
CA SER A 677 15.41 -25.90 -12.57
C SER A 677 15.16 -27.02 -13.58
N GLU A 678 14.16 -26.84 -14.44
CA GLU A 678 13.93 -27.68 -15.62
C GLU A 678 14.78 -27.22 -16.83
N LEU A 679 15.52 -26.11 -16.68
CA LEU A 679 16.39 -25.55 -17.73
C LEU A 679 17.67 -26.38 -17.90
N ASP A 680 18.18 -26.46 -19.13
CA ASP A 680 19.47 -27.10 -19.43
C ASP A 680 20.64 -26.19 -18.99
N ILE A 681 21.09 -26.37 -17.74
CA ILE A 681 22.18 -25.58 -17.15
C ILE A 681 23.50 -26.33 -17.31
N GLN A 682 24.42 -25.76 -18.10
CA GLN A 682 25.74 -26.31 -18.34
C GLN A 682 26.81 -25.55 -17.56
N ASN A 683 27.62 -26.23 -16.75
CA ASN A 683 28.74 -25.60 -16.05
C ASN A 683 29.95 -25.45 -16.99
N MET A 684 30.48 -24.23 -17.09
CA MET A 684 31.61 -23.88 -17.95
C MET A 684 32.92 -23.64 -17.19
N SER A 685 32.85 -23.18 -15.94
CA SER A 685 34.04 -22.86 -15.13
C SER A 685 33.71 -22.85 -13.65
N ILE A 686 34.69 -23.19 -12.80
CA ILE A 686 34.55 -23.26 -11.34
C ILE A 686 35.21 -22.09 -10.59
N GLN A 687 36.06 -21.29 -11.23
CA GLN A 687 36.63 -20.05 -10.65
C GLN A 687 37.05 -19.05 -11.76
N PRO A 688 36.29 -17.96 -11.99
CA PRO A 688 34.96 -17.67 -11.43
C PRO A 688 33.94 -18.73 -11.85
N TYR A 689 32.83 -18.84 -11.11
CA TYR A 689 31.76 -19.78 -11.46
C TYR A 689 30.97 -19.23 -12.65
N VAL A 690 30.84 -20.04 -13.71
CA VAL A 690 30.14 -19.63 -14.93
C VAL A 690 29.23 -20.75 -15.40
N TRP A 691 27.95 -20.44 -15.57
CA TRP A 691 26.96 -21.35 -16.15
C TRP A 691 26.43 -20.79 -17.48
N GLN A 692 26.10 -21.70 -18.38
CA GLN A 692 25.47 -21.43 -19.67
C GLN A 692 24.08 -22.03 -19.71
N ILE A 693 23.12 -21.29 -20.27
CA ILE A 693 21.75 -21.74 -20.53
C ILE A 693 21.45 -21.41 -22.00
N PRO A 694 21.11 -22.40 -22.84
CA PRO A 694 20.91 -22.15 -24.28
C PRO A 694 19.83 -21.11 -24.58
N SER A 695 18.70 -21.18 -23.88
CA SER A 695 17.55 -20.29 -24.10
C SER A 695 16.65 -20.22 -22.87
N MET A 696 16.02 -19.06 -22.65
CA MET A 696 14.98 -18.83 -21.65
C MET A 696 13.81 -18.08 -22.27
N LYS A 697 12.64 -18.71 -22.33
CA LYS A 697 11.39 -18.10 -22.80
C LYS A 697 10.86 -17.09 -21.76
N PRO A 698 9.94 -16.20 -22.14
CA PRO A 698 9.22 -15.36 -21.18
C PRO A 698 8.67 -16.19 -20.02
N ARG A 699 8.93 -15.75 -18.79
CA ARG A 699 8.57 -16.40 -17.50
C ARG A 699 9.35 -17.65 -17.13
N ASP A 700 10.31 -18.10 -17.95
CA ASP A 700 11.22 -19.16 -17.53
C ASP A 700 12.08 -18.66 -16.35
N LYS A 701 12.35 -19.57 -15.40
CA LYS A 701 13.10 -19.28 -14.18
C LYS A 701 13.99 -20.44 -13.76
N GLY A 702 15.03 -20.14 -12.99
CA GLY A 702 15.90 -21.15 -12.41
C GLY A 702 16.54 -20.69 -11.11
N ILE A 703 17.02 -21.67 -10.34
CA ILE A 703 17.71 -21.43 -9.07
C ILE A 703 19.03 -22.19 -9.06
N ILE A 704 20.11 -21.51 -8.68
CA ILE A 704 21.42 -22.13 -8.40
C ILE A 704 21.76 -21.92 -6.92
N PHE A 705 22.06 -23.01 -6.21
CA PHE A 705 22.55 -22.99 -4.85
C PHE A 705 24.06 -23.18 -4.83
N MET A 706 24.77 -22.34 -4.08
CA MET A 706 26.23 -22.42 -3.88
C MET A 706 26.55 -22.51 -2.40
N THR A 707 26.94 -23.69 -1.91
CA THR A 707 27.23 -23.95 -0.50
C THR A 707 28.73 -23.99 -0.24
N GLY A 708 29.25 -23.29 0.75
CA GLY A 708 30.66 -23.33 1.16
C GLY A 708 30.86 -23.07 2.64
N VAL A 709 32.11 -22.87 3.06
CA VAL A 709 32.48 -22.56 4.45
C VAL A 709 33.37 -21.32 4.49
N ILE A 710 33.03 -20.36 5.35
CA ILE A 710 33.87 -19.18 5.59
C ILE A 710 35.16 -19.64 6.26
N LYS A 711 36.33 -19.30 5.71
CA LYS A 711 37.63 -19.71 6.29
C LYS A 711 37.75 -19.25 7.75
N ALA A 712 38.15 -20.15 8.64
CA ALA A 712 38.26 -19.89 10.08
C ALA A 712 39.36 -18.86 10.45
N ASP A 713 40.36 -18.66 9.59
CA ASP A 713 41.46 -17.71 9.79
C ASP A 713 41.14 -16.28 9.33
N THR A 714 39.97 -16.04 8.73
CA THR A 714 39.53 -14.68 8.29
C THR A 714 39.54 -13.66 9.41
N GLY A 715 39.18 -14.05 10.64
CA GLY A 715 39.26 -13.20 11.84
C GLY A 715 40.68 -12.78 12.23
N THR A 716 41.71 -13.51 11.77
CA THR A 716 43.13 -13.13 11.96
C THR A 716 43.69 -12.28 10.82
N LEU A 717 42.94 -12.14 9.72
CA LEU A 717 43.33 -11.43 8.51
C LEU A 717 42.73 -10.00 8.41
N ASN A 718 42.04 -9.53 9.47
CA ASN A 718 41.33 -8.23 9.50
C ASN A 718 40.31 -8.04 8.37
N VAL A 719 39.66 -9.11 7.90
CA VAL A 719 38.58 -9.03 6.92
C VAL A 719 37.27 -8.81 7.66
N GLU A 720 36.66 -7.64 7.49
CA GLU A 720 35.42 -7.27 8.21
C GLU A 720 34.14 -7.75 7.50
N SER A 721 34.19 -7.98 6.18
CA SER A 721 33.06 -8.49 5.40
C SER A 721 33.47 -9.22 4.12
N LEU A 722 32.58 -10.05 3.59
CA LEU A 722 32.73 -10.81 2.35
C LEU A 722 31.64 -10.40 1.38
N THR A 723 32.01 -9.82 0.23
CA THR A 723 31.04 -9.51 -0.84
C THR A 723 31.15 -10.54 -1.95
N SER A 724 30.01 -11.09 -2.35
CA SER A 724 29.87 -11.95 -3.53
C SER A 724 28.90 -11.30 -4.52
N VAL A 725 29.11 -11.53 -5.81
CA VAL A 725 28.34 -10.89 -6.89
C VAL A 725 27.91 -11.93 -7.91
N ALA A 726 26.65 -11.89 -8.33
CA ALA A 726 26.11 -12.63 -9.44
C ALA A 726 25.70 -11.68 -10.58
N LYS A 727 25.92 -12.09 -11.83
CA LYS A 727 25.47 -11.38 -13.03
C LYS A 727 24.85 -12.37 -14.00
N ILE A 728 23.86 -11.92 -14.75
CA ILE A 728 23.24 -12.66 -15.85
C ILE A 728 23.35 -11.82 -17.12
N ASN A 729 23.67 -12.44 -18.25
CA ASN A 729 23.73 -11.76 -19.54
C ASN A 729 23.22 -12.70 -20.62
N ASN A 730 22.75 -12.17 -21.74
CA ASN A 730 22.42 -12.93 -22.93
C ASN A 730 23.15 -12.39 -24.17
N SER A 731 22.93 -13.03 -25.32
CA SER A 731 23.54 -12.65 -26.60
C SER A 731 22.66 -11.77 -27.48
N ASN A 732 21.35 -11.71 -27.22
CA ASN A 732 20.37 -11.03 -28.06
C ASN A 732 19.75 -9.76 -27.41
N GLY A 733 20.40 -9.20 -26.38
CA GLY A 733 20.10 -7.89 -25.81
C GLY A 733 19.18 -7.94 -24.59
N GLU A 734 19.17 -6.89 -23.79
CA GLU A 734 18.42 -6.80 -22.53
C GLU A 734 17.59 -5.51 -22.53
N GLU A 735 16.32 -5.61 -22.12
CA GLU A 735 15.38 -4.48 -22.07
C GLU A 735 15.61 -3.61 -20.83
N ASP A 736 15.81 -4.25 -19.67
CA ASP A 736 16.38 -3.64 -18.48
C ASP A 736 17.72 -4.31 -18.20
N SER A 737 18.75 -3.52 -17.88
CA SER A 737 20.09 -4.04 -17.53
C SER A 737 20.43 -3.80 -16.06
N THR A 738 19.56 -3.12 -15.32
CA THR A 738 19.77 -2.74 -13.92
C THR A 738 19.51 -3.89 -12.95
N ASN A 739 18.69 -4.87 -13.35
CA ASN A 739 18.32 -6.08 -12.63
C ASN A 739 19.19 -7.31 -13.01
N ASN A 740 20.14 -7.16 -13.95
CA ASN A 740 21.03 -8.24 -14.41
C ASN A 740 22.21 -8.52 -13.48
N GLN A 741 22.28 -7.87 -12.31
CA GLN A 741 23.32 -8.08 -11.33
C GLN A 741 22.76 -7.97 -9.91
N SER A 742 23.22 -8.87 -9.05
CA SER A 742 22.96 -8.80 -7.61
C SER A 742 24.23 -9.09 -6.81
N SER A 743 24.36 -8.47 -5.63
CA SER A 743 25.44 -8.74 -4.70
C SER A 743 24.92 -8.96 -3.28
N VAL A 744 25.67 -9.76 -2.52
CA VAL A 744 25.45 -9.99 -1.09
C VAL A 744 26.73 -9.75 -0.33
N THR A 745 26.64 -8.99 0.76
CA THR A 745 27.76 -8.74 1.68
C THR A 745 27.47 -9.36 3.04
N ILE A 746 28.41 -10.17 3.52
CA ILE A 746 28.35 -10.86 4.81
C ILE A 746 29.35 -10.21 5.77
N ALA A 747 28.89 -9.65 6.88
CA ALA A 747 29.76 -9.16 7.94
C ALA A 747 30.34 -10.33 8.77
N LEU A 748 31.64 -10.28 9.05
CA LEU A 748 32.33 -11.31 9.83
C LEU A 748 32.39 -10.91 11.31
N ARG A 749 31.49 -11.47 12.13
CA ARG A 749 31.36 -11.17 13.58
C ARG A 749 30.95 -12.41 14.38
N GLU A 750 31.35 -12.48 15.64
CA GLU A 750 30.73 -13.46 16.57
C GLU A 750 29.24 -13.14 16.73
N VAL A 751 28.42 -14.19 16.74
CA VAL A 751 26.96 -14.10 16.88
C VAL A 751 26.44 -15.06 17.95
N ALA A 752 25.32 -14.71 18.56
CA ALA A 752 24.64 -15.52 19.56
C ALA A 752 23.96 -16.71 18.90
N THR A 753 24.36 -17.92 19.28
CA THR A 753 23.84 -19.18 18.73
C THR A 753 23.17 -20.06 19.79
N SER A 754 23.35 -19.75 21.08
CA SER A 754 22.80 -20.48 22.24
C SER A 754 22.58 -19.54 23.41
N GLY A 755 21.83 -19.98 24.42
CA GLY A 755 21.35 -19.08 25.49
C GLY A 755 20.28 -18.12 24.96
N VAL A 756 20.18 -16.93 25.56
CA VAL A 756 19.23 -15.90 25.10
C VAL A 756 19.78 -15.20 23.86
N ILE A 757 19.00 -15.19 22.78
CA ILE A 757 19.25 -14.52 21.51
C ILE A 757 18.20 -13.43 21.33
N PHE A 758 18.63 -12.19 21.11
CA PHE A 758 17.71 -11.04 20.98
C PHE A 758 17.40 -10.73 19.52
N VAL A 759 16.14 -10.42 19.23
CA VAL A 759 15.64 -10.03 17.89
C VAL A 759 14.80 -8.74 17.99
N LYS A 760 15.16 -7.71 17.23
CA LYS A 760 14.51 -6.40 17.24
C LYS A 760 14.72 -5.73 15.87
N SER A 761 13.63 -5.48 15.14
CA SER A 761 13.67 -5.03 13.73
C SER A 761 14.38 -3.69 13.54
N ASP A 762 14.33 -2.80 14.53
CA ASP A 762 14.96 -1.47 14.54
C ASP A 762 16.27 -1.42 15.37
N ALA A 763 16.93 -2.56 15.60
CA ALA A 763 18.17 -2.60 16.36
C ALA A 763 19.32 -1.82 15.67
N GLY A 764 19.77 -0.72 16.28
CA GLY A 764 20.87 0.11 15.75
C GLY A 764 22.30 -0.41 15.99
N GLY A 765 22.47 -1.68 16.38
CA GLY A 765 23.77 -2.31 16.65
C GLY A 765 24.25 -3.21 15.52
N TYR A 766 25.08 -4.21 15.85
CA TYR A 766 25.79 -5.01 14.85
C TYR A 766 25.10 -6.31 14.43
N GLY A 767 23.83 -6.55 14.81
CA GLY A 767 23.13 -7.78 14.40
C GLY A 767 23.68 -9.08 15.00
N THR A 768 24.29 -9.04 16.19
CA THR A 768 24.97 -10.21 16.78
C THR A 768 24.10 -11.04 17.72
N GLY A 769 22.90 -10.58 18.06
CA GLY A 769 21.96 -11.29 18.93
C GLY A 769 22.29 -11.32 20.42
N PHE A 770 23.37 -10.66 20.90
CA PHE A 770 23.79 -10.74 22.31
C PHE A 770 23.08 -9.77 23.28
N SER A 771 22.31 -8.80 22.78
CA SER A 771 21.60 -7.79 23.58
C SER A 771 20.58 -7.07 22.72
N TRP A 772 19.56 -6.42 23.29
CA TRP A 772 18.62 -5.57 22.53
C TRP A 772 19.27 -4.54 21.60
N LYS A 773 20.40 -3.93 22.01
CA LYS A 773 21.15 -3.00 21.15
C LYS A 773 21.75 -3.70 19.93
N ASN A 774 22.27 -4.92 20.10
CA ASN A 774 22.92 -5.69 19.05
C ASN A 774 22.04 -6.86 18.58
N ALA A 775 20.72 -6.77 18.72
CA ALA A 775 19.80 -7.83 18.36
C ALA A 775 19.87 -8.11 16.85
N TYR A 776 19.51 -9.32 16.43
CA TYR A 776 19.22 -9.57 15.03
C TYR A 776 18.05 -8.68 14.60
N THR A 777 18.12 -8.05 13.44
CA THR A 777 16.98 -7.30 12.88
C THR A 777 15.93 -8.25 12.31
N GLU A 778 16.36 -9.41 11.83
CA GLU A 778 15.51 -10.41 11.21
C GLU A 778 15.39 -11.68 12.06
N LEU A 779 14.15 -12.11 12.34
CA LEU A 779 13.90 -13.32 13.12
C LEU A 779 14.36 -14.59 12.39
N TYR A 780 14.23 -14.64 11.06
CA TYR A 780 14.66 -15.83 10.30
C TYR A 780 16.17 -16.07 10.40
N GLU A 781 16.98 -15.00 10.55
CA GLU A 781 18.43 -15.12 10.76
C GLU A 781 18.76 -15.68 12.16
N ALA A 782 18.08 -15.17 13.20
CA ALA A 782 18.25 -15.69 14.56
C ALA A 782 17.84 -17.17 14.63
N LEU A 783 16.72 -17.53 14.00
CA LEU A 783 16.28 -18.92 13.86
C LEU A 783 17.31 -19.75 13.11
N PHE A 784 17.96 -19.24 12.06
CA PHE A 784 18.99 -19.95 11.33
C PHE A 784 20.20 -20.28 12.22
N HIS A 785 20.68 -19.31 13.01
CA HIS A 785 21.86 -19.46 13.88
C HIS A 785 21.58 -20.21 15.19
N ALA A 786 20.33 -20.21 15.65
CA ALA A 786 19.95 -20.88 16.89
C ALA A 786 20.26 -22.37 16.87
N THR A 787 20.91 -22.81 17.95
CA THR A 787 21.24 -24.19 18.26
C THR A 787 20.38 -24.70 19.42
N ARG A 788 20.40 -26.01 19.67
CA ARG A 788 19.62 -26.65 20.73
C ARG A 788 19.93 -26.01 22.10
N GLY A 789 18.90 -25.62 22.81
CA GLY A 789 18.94 -24.91 24.09
C GLY A 789 18.90 -23.39 23.99
N ALA A 790 18.76 -22.83 22.77
CA ALA A 790 18.59 -21.40 22.58
C ALA A 790 17.16 -20.93 22.91
N GLU A 791 17.07 -19.73 23.47
CA GLU A 791 15.84 -18.97 23.64
C GLU A 791 15.93 -17.69 22.81
N ILE A 792 15.05 -17.53 21.84
CA ILE A 792 14.99 -16.33 21.00
C ILE A 792 13.93 -15.40 21.57
N TRP A 793 14.34 -14.22 22.04
CA TRP A 793 13.47 -13.19 22.58
C TRP A 793 13.25 -12.11 21.53
N VAL A 794 11.99 -11.91 21.14
CA VAL A 794 11.60 -11.08 20.01
C VAL A 794 10.82 -9.86 20.51
N ALA A 795 11.32 -8.68 20.17
CA ALA A 795 10.63 -7.43 20.48
C ALA A 795 9.32 -7.31 19.69
N GLN A 796 8.45 -6.40 20.11
CA GLN A 796 7.27 -6.00 19.36
C GLN A 796 7.66 -5.49 17.97
N GLY A 797 6.77 -5.71 17.01
CA GLY A 797 7.01 -5.39 15.61
C GLY A 797 6.59 -6.51 14.68
N THR A 798 6.69 -6.23 13.38
CA THR A 798 6.35 -7.17 12.31
C THR A 798 7.61 -7.76 11.71
N TYR A 799 7.65 -9.08 11.57
CA TYR A 799 8.77 -9.83 11.07
C TYR A 799 8.35 -10.67 9.87
N MET A 800 9.18 -10.64 8.82
CA MET A 800 8.97 -11.38 7.56
C MET A 800 9.85 -12.63 7.52
N PRO A 801 9.40 -13.74 6.88
CA PRO A 801 10.19 -14.96 6.77
C PRO A 801 11.38 -14.83 5.81
N THR A 802 11.43 -13.74 5.01
CA THR A 802 12.51 -13.43 4.08
C THR A 802 12.45 -11.95 3.67
N ASN A 803 13.55 -11.46 3.09
CA ASN A 803 13.65 -10.16 2.42
C ASN A 803 13.58 -10.27 0.88
N SER A 804 13.35 -11.46 0.33
CA SER A 804 13.15 -11.67 -1.11
C SER A 804 11.67 -11.84 -1.48
N ALA A 805 11.36 -11.86 -2.78
CA ALA A 805 10.03 -12.15 -3.29
C ALA A 805 9.65 -13.66 -3.24
N SER A 806 10.46 -14.50 -2.57
CA SER A 806 10.29 -15.95 -2.59
C SER A 806 9.19 -16.42 -1.61
N ARG A 807 8.03 -16.76 -2.17
CA ARG A 807 6.85 -17.24 -1.43
C ARG A 807 7.04 -18.56 -0.66
N ASN A 808 8.11 -19.31 -0.95
CA ASN A 808 8.41 -20.60 -0.33
C ASN A 808 9.16 -20.47 1.01
N LYS A 809 9.45 -19.26 1.47
CA LYS A 809 10.14 -19.02 2.74
C LYS A 809 9.14 -18.96 3.90
N SER A 810 9.56 -19.46 5.06
CA SER A 810 8.74 -19.53 6.27
C SER A 810 9.65 -19.46 7.51
N PHE A 811 9.12 -19.03 8.64
CA PHE A 811 9.77 -19.20 9.93
C PHE A 811 9.78 -20.68 10.32
N ARG A 812 10.94 -21.33 10.18
CA ARG A 812 11.09 -22.77 10.45
C ARG A 812 11.42 -23.01 11.91
N LEU A 813 10.52 -23.71 12.61
CA LEU A 813 10.73 -24.13 13.99
C LEU A 813 11.80 -25.23 14.09
N LYS A 814 12.56 -25.24 15.19
CA LYS A 814 13.67 -26.18 15.43
C LYS A 814 13.50 -26.87 16.78
N SER A 815 13.68 -28.19 16.80
CA SER A 815 13.73 -28.95 18.07
C SER A 815 14.75 -28.37 19.04
N GLY A 816 14.30 -28.10 20.25
CA GLY A 816 15.10 -27.57 21.35
C GLY A 816 15.39 -26.09 21.26
N VAL A 817 14.69 -25.35 20.40
CA VAL A 817 14.75 -23.88 20.34
C VAL A 817 13.39 -23.34 20.76
N ALA A 818 13.39 -22.40 21.70
CA ALA A 818 12.20 -21.68 22.11
C ALA A 818 12.22 -20.26 21.54
N VAL A 819 11.07 -19.78 21.07
CA VAL A 819 10.91 -18.46 20.46
C VAL A 819 9.78 -17.74 21.19
N TYR A 820 10.07 -16.59 21.79
CA TYR A 820 9.18 -15.83 22.64
C TYR A 820 9.01 -14.41 22.08
N GLY A 821 7.79 -14.06 21.65
CA GLY A 821 7.37 -12.70 21.32
C GLY A 821 6.79 -11.99 22.55
N GLY A 822 6.55 -10.68 22.48
CA GLY A 822 5.97 -9.94 23.60
C GLY A 822 6.93 -9.08 24.42
N PHE A 823 8.13 -8.83 23.91
CA PHE A 823 9.07 -7.92 24.55
C PHE A 823 8.94 -6.50 23.97
N ASN A 824 9.13 -5.46 24.77
CA ASN A 824 9.24 -4.08 24.32
C ASN A 824 10.59 -3.80 23.62
N GLY A 825 11.63 -4.60 23.92
CA GLY A 825 12.96 -4.44 23.34
C GLY A 825 13.82 -3.40 24.07
N THR A 826 13.50 -3.16 25.34
CA THR A 826 14.21 -2.24 26.25
C THR A 826 14.46 -2.83 27.64
N GLU A 827 14.05 -4.07 27.87
CA GLU A 827 14.18 -4.82 29.12
C GLU A 827 15.65 -4.83 29.57
N SER A 828 15.89 -4.68 30.87
CA SER A 828 17.22 -4.38 31.38
C SER A 828 18.15 -5.60 31.35
N ASN A 829 19.21 -5.58 30.53
CA ASN A 829 20.15 -6.72 30.30
C ASN A 829 21.05 -7.09 31.50
N LEU A 830 20.51 -7.35 32.70
CA LEU A 830 21.29 -7.87 33.83
C LEU A 830 21.36 -9.41 33.78
N ILE A 831 22.41 -9.91 33.12
CA ILE A 831 22.75 -11.33 33.11
C ILE A 831 23.09 -11.77 34.54
N GLY A 832 22.26 -12.64 35.14
CA GLY A 832 22.66 -13.52 36.25
C GLY A 832 21.97 -13.38 37.61
N THR A 833 20.96 -12.52 37.82
CA THR A 833 20.29 -12.41 39.14
C THR A 833 18.78 -12.10 39.07
N GLY A 834 17.96 -13.03 38.55
CA GLY A 834 16.49 -12.92 38.53
C GLY A 834 15.94 -12.75 37.11
N ASN A 835 14.80 -13.38 36.83
CA ASN A 835 14.25 -13.57 35.49
C ASN A 835 13.71 -12.28 34.86
N ASN A 836 14.45 -11.62 33.98
CA ASN A 836 13.90 -10.55 33.11
C ASN A 836 12.79 -11.02 32.18
N PHE A 837 12.61 -12.34 32.06
CA PHE A 837 11.48 -12.93 31.37
C PHE A 837 10.14 -12.47 31.98
N ASP A 838 10.12 -12.06 33.26
CA ASP A 838 8.94 -11.53 33.94
C ASP A 838 8.54 -10.12 33.45
N GLU A 839 9.40 -9.40 32.72
CA GLU A 839 9.07 -8.11 32.07
C GLU A 839 8.32 -8.30 30.73
N ARG A 840 8.23 -9.53 30.22
CA ARG A 840 7.54 -9.87 28.98
C ARG A 840 6.02 -9.66 29.13
N ASP A 841 5.45 -8.89 28.22
CA ASP A 841 4.01 -8.65 28.13
C ASP A 841 3.53 -8.81 26.67
N TRP A 842 3.19 -10.04 26.31
CA TRP A 842 2.79 -10.40 24.96
C TRP A 842 1.42 -9.85 24.54
N ARG A 843 0.61 -9.34 25.49
CA ARG A 843 -0.67 -8.69 25.18
C ARG A 843 -0.48 -7.22 24.78
N ASN A 844 0.44 -6.51 25.44
CA ASN A 844 0.66 -5.09 25.18
C ASN A 844 1.83 -4.80 24.23
N ASN A 845 2.72 -5.78 23.99
CA ASN A 845 3.84 -5.67 23.05
C ASN A 845 3.63 -6.64 21.88
N PRO A 846 2.73 -6.34 20.92
CA PRO A 846 2.38 -7.29 19.86
C PRO A 846 3.59 -7.62 18.99
N THR A 847 3.90 -8.91 18.88
CA THR A 847 4.91 -9.43 17.96
C THR A 847 4.22 -10.21 16.85
N ILE A 848 4.46 -9.79 15.61
CA ILE A 848 3.70 -10.20 14.45
C ILE A 848 4.62 -10.95 13.48
N LEU A 849 4.27 -12.18 13.12
CA LEU A 849 4.86 -12.94 12.03
C LEU A 849 3.96 -12.78 10.81
N SER A 850 4.44 -12.09 9.78
CA SER A 850 3.66 -11.74 8.59
C SER A 850 4.08 -12.56 7.38
N GLY A 851 3.09 -12.97 6.58
CA GLY A 851 3.30 -13.54 5.25
C GLY A 851 3.46 -12.50 4.14
N ASP A 852 3.17 -11.22 4.40
CA ASP A 852 3.20 -10.11 3.43
C ASP A 852 4.65 -9.73 3.06
N ILE A 853 5.23 -10.48 2.12
CA ILE A 853 6.62 -10.32 1.68
C ILE A 853 6.67 -9.45 0.42
N ASN A 854 7.78 -8.76 0.18
CA ASN A 854 8.05 -7.99 -1.04
C ASN A 854 7.19 -6.71 -1.24
N LYS A 855 5.90 -6.78 -1.59
CA LYS A 855 5.03 -5.60 -1.76
C LYS A 855 3.99 -5.53 -0.65
N GLU A 856 3.98 -4.40 0.05
CA GLU A 856 3.03 -4.19 1.16
C GLU A 856 1.58 -4.37 0.70
N ASN A 857 0.83 -5.18 1.44
CA ASN A 857 -0.57 -5.53 1.21
C ASN A 857 -0.87 -6.27 -0.11
N ALA A 858 0.14 -6.88 -0.76
CA ALA A 858 -0.04 -7.55 -2.05
C ALA A 858 -0.22 -9.08 -1.90
N ILE A 859 -1.44 -9.54 -1.60
CA ILE A 859 -1.75 -10.98 -1.34
C ILE A 859 -1.12 -11.99 -2.32
N SER A 860 -0.91 -11.61 -3.60
CA SER A 860 -0.28 -12.45 -4.62
C SER A 860 1.17 -12.84 -4.36
N ASP A 861 1.95 -12.02 -3.64
CA ASP A 861 3.34 -12.33 -3.30
C ASP A 861 3.52 -12.84 -1.87
N ASN A 862 2.48 -12.81 -1.04
CA ASN A 862 2.53 -13.36 0.30
C ASN A 862 3.06 -14.81 0.37
N SER A 863 3.85 -15.11 1.39
CA SER A 863 4.39 -16.44 1.69
C SER A 863 3.28 -17.48 1.74
N TYR A 864 3.55 -18.68 1.18
CA TYR A 864 2.58 -19.78 1.23
C TYR A 864 2.30 -20.22 2.66
N HIS A 865 3.34 -20.31 3.49
CA HIS A 865 3.23 -20.62 4.91
C HIS A 865 4.02 -19.59 5.69
N VAL A 866 3.42 -18.92 6.67
CA VAL A 866 4.16 -18.00 7.54
C VAL A 866 5.11 -18.81 8.44
N VAL A 867 4.60 -19.88 9.07
CA VAL A 867 5.36 -20.75 9.97
C VAL A 867 5.43 -22.18 9.43
N ASN A 868 6.60 -22.82 9.57
CA ASN A 868 6.78 -24.23 9.24
C ASN A 868 7.23 -25.04 10.47
N GLY A 869 6.34 -25.90 10.97
CA GLY A 869 6.57 -26.78 12.12
C GLY A 869 7.10 -28.17 11.76
N SER A 870 7.35 -28.45 10.48
CA SER A 870 7.63 -29.80 9.99
C SER A 870 8.91 -30.39 10.59
N ASN A 871 8.83 -31.63 11.04
CA ASN A 871 9.90 -32.39 11.69
C ASN A 871 10.44 -31.81 13.02
N ALA A 872 9.82 -30.78 13.59
CA ALA A 872 10.15 -30.30 14.92
C ALA A 872 9.47 -31.19 15.98
N ASP A 873 10.10 -31.43 17.14
CA ASP A 873 9.45 -32.07 18.29
C ASP A 873 8.86 -31.03 19.26
N SER A 874 8.28 -31.49 20.37
CA SER A 874 7.60 -30.63 21.35
C SER A 874 8.52 -29.66 22.10
N THR A 875 9.84 -29.82 21.97
CA THR A 875 10.81 -28.86 22.50
C THR A 875 11.04 -27.67 21.58
N ALA A 876 10.44 -27.65 20.39
CA ALA A 876 10.28 -26.44 19.59
C ALA A 876 9.09 -25.63 20.10
N ILE A 877 9.36 -24.51 20.75
CA ILE A 877 8.34 -23.67 21.39
C ILE A 877 8.19 -22.37 20.61
N LEU A 878 6.95 -22.00 20.29
CA LEU A 878 6.58 -20.68 19.79
C LEU A 878 5.55 -20.06 20.72
N ASP A 879 5.83 -18.88 21.26
CA ASP A 879 5.03 -18.28 22.33
C ASP A 879 4.81 -16.77 22.14
N GLY A 880 3.55 -16.31 22.14
CA GLY A 880 3.19 -14.88 22.15
C GLY A 880 3.34 -14.17 20.81
N PHE A 881 2.79 -14.76 19.74
CA PHE A 881 2.85 -14.20 18.39
C PHE A 881 1.47 -14.13 17.74
N ILE A 882 1.29 -13.13 16.88
CA ILE A 882 0.23 -13.07 15.88
C ILE A 882 0.82 -13.58 14.55
N ILE A 883 0.17 -14.55 13.91
CA ILE A 883 0.56 -15.14 12.63
C ILE A 883 -0.51 -14.76 11.61
N HIS A 884 -0.14 -13.95 10.62
CA HIS A 884 -1.09 -13.39 9.65
C HIS A 884 -0.53 -13.29 8.24
N GLY A 885 -1.44 -13.13 7.27
CA GLY A 885 -1.09 -12.82 5.89
C GLY A 885 -0.48 -13.99 5.13
N GLY A 886 -0.51 -15.22 5.64
CA GLY A 886 -0.13 -16.39 4.85
C GLY A 886 -1.13 -16.68 3.73
N ASN A 887 -0.65 -16.97 2.53
CA ASN A 887 -1.49 -17.26 1.37
C ASN A 887 -1.03 -18.53 0.63
N ALA A 888 -1.45 -19.71 1.11
CA ALA A 888 -1.19 -21.00 0.48
C ALA A 888 -2.03 -21.19 -0.81
N SER A 889 -1.77 -20.36 -1.83
CA SER A 889 -2.49 -20.30 -3.10
C SER A 889 -1.85 -21.14 -4.23
N GLY A 890 -0.79 -21.89 -3.93
CA GLY A 890 -0.07 -22.67 -4.93
C GLY A 890 -0.92 -23.78 -5.56
N GLU A 891 -0.46 -24.34 -6.67
CA GLU A 891 -1.21 -25.40 -7.36
C GLU A 891 -1.01 -26.78 -6.73
N THR A 892 0.17 -27.01 -6.14
CA THR A 892 0.62 -28.31 -5.67
C THR A 892 0.87 -28.33 -4.16
N PHE A 893 0.77 -29.52 -3.59
CA PHE A 893 1.16 -29.74 -2.21
C PHE A 893 2.68 -29.54 -2.03
N PRO A 894 3.16 -28.88 -0.97
CA PRO A 894 2.39 -28.35 0.18
C PRO A 894 1.92 -26.90 0.02
N SER A 895 2.30 -26.19 -1.03
CA SER A 895 2.02 -24.75 -1.24
C SER A 895 0.54 -24.33 -1.31
N ASN A 896 -0.38 -25.29 -1.15
CA ASN A 896 -1.81 -25.12 -1.23
C ASN A 896 -2.57 -25.42 0.09
N VAL A 897 -1.87 -25.66 1.20
CA VAL A 897 -2.46 -25.94 2.52
C VAL A 897 -1.79 -25.12 3.62
N GLY A 898 -2.44 -24.85 4.75
CA GLY A 898 -1.76 -24.29 5.93
C GLY A 898 -1.18 -22.88 5.71
N GLY A 899 -2.04 -21.89 5.43
CA GLY A 899 -1.60 -20.52 5.15
C GLY A 899 -0.80 -19.90 6.31
N GLY A 900 -1.34 -19.96 7.52
CA GLY A 900 -0.63 -19.49 8.72
C GLY A 900 0.51 -20.44 9.12
N MET A 901 0.20 -21.73 9.24
CA MET A 901 1.20 -22.74 9.58
C MET A 901 1.00 -24.08 8.87
N TYR A 902 2.10 -24.64 8.39
CA TYR A 902 2.17 -26.00 7.85
C TYR A 902 3.09 -26.88 8.71
N SER A 903 2.63 -28.07 9.09
CA SER A 903 3.41 -29.05 9.86
C SER A 903 3.22 -30.48 9.36
N ASP A 904 4.28 -31.05 8.79
CA ASP A 904 4.35 -32.46 8.41
C ASP A 904 5.35 -33.20 9.32
N LYS A 905 4.88 -34.25 10.00
CA LYS A 905 5.66 -35.04 10.97
C LYS A 905 6.29 -34.21 12.10
N GLY A 906 5.73 -33.05 12.39
CA GLY A 906 6.13 -32.18 13.51
C GLY A 906 5.25 -32.38 14.75
N ASN A 907 5.71 -31.99 15.92
CA ASN A 907 4.92 -31.93 17.15
C ASN A 907 5.28 -30.69 18.00
N PRO A 908 5.34 -29.47 17.42
CA PRO A 908 5.75 -28.27 18.17
C PRO A 908 4.74 -27.89 19.25
N THR A 909 5.19 -27.10 20.23
CA THR A 909 4.37 -26.51 21.29
C THR A 909 4.10 -25.04 20.97
N LEU A 910 2.82 -24.66 20.89
CA LEU A 910 2.36 -23.31 20.56
C LEU A 910 1.60 -22.72 21.74
N ASN A 911 2.07 -21.59 22.26
CA ASN A 911 1.50 -20.94 23.43
C ASN A 911 1.10 -19.50 23.09
N ASN A 912 -0.07 -19.02 23.52
CA ASN A 912 -0.45 -17.61 23.37
C ASN A 912 -0.33 -17.11 21.90
N ILE A 913 -0.83 -17.91 20.94
CA ILE A 913 -0.71 -17.63 19.51
C ILE A 913 -2.06 -17.19 18.94
N THR A 914 -2.05 -16.21 18.05
CA THR A 914 -3.22 -15.86 17.23
C THR A 914 -2.93 -16.14 15.76
N PHE A 915 -3.72 -17.01 15.12
CA PHE A 915 -3.75 -17.19 13.67
C PHE A 915 -4.88 -16.37 13.08
N SER A 916 -4.58 -15.34 12.30
CA SER A 916 -5.58 -14.43 11.75
C SER A 916 -5.37 -14.09 10.29
N ASN A 917 -6.46 -14.02 9.52
CA ASN A 917 -6.43 -13.56 8.11
C ASN A 917 -5.42 -14.35 7.25
N ASN A 918 -5.37 -15.67 7.42
CA ASN A 918 -4.58 -16.56 6.57
C ASN A 918 -5.49 -17.30 5.59
N HIS A 919 -4.95 -17.60 4.41
CA HIS A 919 -5.69 -18.23 3.31
C HIS A 919 -4.99 -19.50 2.80
N ALA A 920 -5.77 -20.53 2.49
CA ALA A 920 -5.29 -21.73 1.82
C ALA A 920 -6.26 -22.25 0.74
N ARG A 921 -5.74 -22.54 -0.46
CA ARG A 921 -6.52 -23.04 -1.60
C ARG A 921 -7.15 -24.42 -1.33
N LEU A 922 -6.49 -25.27 -0.54
CA LEU A 922 -7.04 -26.56 -0.15
C LEU A 922 -7.48 -26.51 1.30
N ASN A 923 -6.64 -26.87 2.27
CA ASN A 923 -7.12 -27.12 3.63
C ASN A 923 -6.31 -26.36 4.68
N GLY A 924 -6.97 -25.99 5.77
CA GLY A 924 -6.32 -25.37 6.92
C GLY A 924 -5.88 -23.95 6.63
N GLY A 925 -6.80 -22.99 6.51
CA GLY A 925 -6.45 -21.58 6.27
C GLY A 925 -5.47 -21.06 7.31
N GLY A 926 -5.80 -21.24 8.59
CA GLY A 926 -4.91 -20.95 9.71
C GLY A 926 -3.79 -21.98 9.88
N MET A 927 -4.13 -23.27 9.99
CA MET A 927 -3.14 -24.33 10.25
C MET A 927 -3.45 -25.66 9.54
N TYR A 928 -2.43 -26.32 9.00
CA TYR A 928 -2.52 -27.67 8.45
C TYR A 928 -1.50 -28.63 9.08
N ASN A 929 -2.00 -29.73 9.65
CA ASN A 929 -1.21 -30.78 10.31
C ASN A 929 -1.31 -32.09 9.54
N ARG A 930 -0.16 -32.70 9.19
CA ARG A 930 -0.08 -34.02 8.57
C ARG A 930 0.87 -34.90 9.34
N GLN A 931 0.37 -36.04 9.82
CA GLN A 931 1.13 -36.95 10.69
C GLN A 931 1.80 -36.21 11.86
N SER A 932 1.13 -35.18 12.37
CA SER A 932 1.71 -34.15 13.24
C SER A 932 0.78 -33.91 14.44
N ASN A 933 1.31 -33.92 15.66
CA ASN A 933 0.51 -33.77 16.88
C ASN A 933 0.99 -32.57 17.70
N PRO A 934 0.81 -31.32 17.21
CA PRO A 934 1.19 -30.14 17.97
C PRO A 934 0.33 -29.98 19.24
N ILE A 935 0.89 -29.31 20.23
CA ILE A 935 0.19 -28.90 21.46
C ILE A 935 -0.11 -27.42 21.33
N LEU A 936 -1.40 -27.05 21.40
CA LEU A 936 -1.87 -25.67 21.34
C LEU A 936 -2.42 -25.28 22.71
N ASN A 937 -1.77 -24.33 23.37
CA ASN A 937 -2.22 -23.75 24.62
C ASN A 937 -2.56 -22.27 24.41
N ARG A 938 -3.79 -21.85 24.73
CA ARG A 938 -4.18 -20.42 24.68
C ARG A 938 -4.02 -19.86 23.27
N VAL A 939 -4.60 -20.55 22.30
CA VAL A 939 -4.50 -20.20 20.87
C VAL A 939 -5.83 -19.68 20.36
N ILE A 940 -5.77 -18.64 19.52
CA ILE A 940 -6.91 -18.11 18.79
C ILE A 940 -6.71 -18.40 17.30
N LEU A 941 -7.72 -18.94 16.63
CA LEU A 941 -7.77 -19.06 15.17
C LEU A 941 -9.01 -18.30 14.67
N SER A 942 -8.82 -17.14 14.05
CA SER A 942 -9.94 -16.31 13.58
C SER A 942 -9.77 -15.67 12.21
N GLY A 943 -10.86 -15.45 11.47
CA GLY A 943 -10.81 -14.82 10.15
C GLY A 943 -10.00 -15.57 9.09
N ASN A 944 -9.72 -16.86 9.28
CA ASN A 944 -8.95 -17.64 8.31
C ASN A 944 -9.87 -18.28 7.26
N ILE A 945 -9.35 -18.46 6.04
CA ILE A 945 -10.12 -18.87 4.86
C ILE A 945 -9.50 -20.12 4.24
N SER A 946 -10.36 -21.05 3.84
CA SER A 946 -9.99 -22.22 3.04
C SER A 946 -10.98 -22.43 1.88
N ASP A 947 -10.48 -22.56 0.65
CA ASP A 947 -11.33 -22.85 -0.52
C ASP A 947 -11.80 -24.32 -0.56
N ASN A 948 -11.46 -25.13 0.45
CA ASN A 948 -11.94 -26.49 0.59
C ASN A 948 -12.39 -26.79 2.03
N ASN A 949 -11.49 -27.17 2.94
CA ASN A 949 -11.89 -27.61 4.28
C ASN A 949 -11.02 -27.05 5.40
N GLY A 950 -11.62 -26.77 6.55
CA GLY A 950 -10.86 -26.32 7.72
C GLY A 950 -10.41 -24.88 7.55
N GLY A 951 -11.33 -23.92 7.61
CA GLY A 951 -10.97 -22.49 7.54
C GLY A 951 -9.95 -22.14 8.61
N GLY A 952 -10.21 -22.55 9.87
CA GLY A 952 -9.26 -22.43 10.98
C GLY A 952 -8.13 -23.45 10.92
N MET A 953 -8.44 -24.75 10.99
CA MET A 953 -7.46 -25.84 11.07
C MET A 953 -7.86 -27.08 10.28
N CYS A 954 -6.89 -27.81 9.73
CA CYS A 954 -7.13 -29.18 9.26
C CYS A 954 -6.07 -30.18 9.74
N ASN A 955 -6.52 -31.38 10.12
CA ASN A 955 -5.71 -32.46 10.67
C ASN A 955 -5.81 -33.74 9.82
N TRP A 956 -4.68 -34.20 9.30
CA TRP A 956 -4.57 -35.42 8.49
C TRP A 956 -3.71 -36.46 9.21
N GLN A 957 -4.29 -37.59 9.61
CA GLN A 957 -3.61 -38.61 10.44
C GLN A 957 -2.90 -38.00 11.66
N SER A 958 -3.56 -37.06 12.33
CA SER A 958 -2.98 -36.15 13.31
C SER A 958 -3.90 -36.00 14.52
N ASN A 959 -3.34 -35.96 15.72
CA ASN A 959 -4.07 -35.89 16.99
C ASN A 959 -3.54 -34.73 17.84
N PRO A 960 -3.72 -33.47 17.41
CA PRO A 960 -3.29 -32.33 18.21
C PRO A 960 -4.05 -32.24 19.53
N ILE A 961 -3.43 -31.62 20.53
CA ILE A 961 -4.05 -31.32 21.82
C ILE A 961 -4.33 -29.82 21.86
N LEU A 962 -5.60 -29.45 22.03
CA LEU A 962 -6.07 -28.08 22.12
C LEU A 962 -6.53 -27.80 23.55
N ASN A 963 -5.79 -26.94 24.24
CA ASN A 963 -6.05 -26.52 25.62
C ASN A 963 -6.35 -25.02 25.61
N GLN A 964 -7.57 -24.63 26.02
CA GLN A 964 -8.01 -23.22 25.98
C GLN A 964 -7.82 -22.59 24.60
N VAL A 965 -8.58 -23.07 23.62
CA VAL A 965 -8.48 -22.56 22.25
C VAL A 965 -9.78 -21.89 21.86
N ILE A 966 -9.70 -20.79 21.13
CA ILE A 966 -10.84 -20.14 20.49
C ILE A 966 -10.69 -20.31 18.98
N ILE A 967 -11.71 -20.86 18.32
CA ILE A 967 -11.77 -20.97 16.86
C ILE A 967 -13.03 -20.26 16.38
N SER A 968 -12.89 -19.09 15.76
CA SER A 968 -14.04 -18.24 15.46
C SER A 968 -13.98 -17.49 14.14
N GLY A 969 -15.13 -17.21 13.54
CA GLY A 969 -15.18 -16.36 12.33
C GLY A 969 -14.36 -16.88 11.15
N ASN A 970 -14.08 -18.20 11.08
CA ASN A 970 -13.34 -18.80 9.95
C ASN A 970 -14.31 -19.30 8.87
N LYS A 971 -13.84 -19.34 7.62
CA LYS A 971 -14.64 -19.75 6.46
C LYS A 971 -14.00 -20.92 5.71
N ALA A 972 -14.80 -21.93 5.37
CA ALA A 972 -14.45 -23.01 4.45
C ALA A 972 -15.51 -23.15 3.34
N ASP A 973 -15.07 -23.34 2.09
CA ASP A 973 -16.00 -23.48 0.96
C ASP A 973 -16.67 -24.86 0.85
N ASN A 974 -16.17 -25.89 1.52
CA ASN A 974 -16.83 -27.20 1.61
C ASN A 974 -17.19 -27.57 3.05
N TYR A 975 -16.24 -28.10 3.83
CA TYR A 975 -16.52 -28.69 5.14
C TYR A 975 -15.63 -28.14 6.25
N GLY A 976 -16.10 -28.14 7.50
CA GLY A 976 -15.22 -27.80 8.62
C GLY A 976 -14.87 -26.31 8.66
N GLY A 977 -15.84 -25.41 8.86
CA GLY A 977 -15.57 -23.96 8.86
C GLY A 977 -14.45 -23.60 9.84
N ALA A 978 -14.52 -24.14 11.06
CA ALA A 978 -13.46 -24.07 12.05
C ALA A 978 -12.40 -25.18 11.87
N MET A 979 -12.81 -26.46 11.85
CA MET A 979 -11.87 -27.58 11.84
C MET A 979 -12.28 -28.73 10.91
N CYS A 980 -11.32 -29.32 10.19
CA CYS A 980 -11.46 -30.65 9.57
C CYS A 980 -10.51 -31.70 10.13
N ASN A 981 -11.00 -32.93 10.28
CA ASN A 981 -10.24 -34.08 10.73
C ASN A 981 -10.40 -35.24 9.73
N TYR A 982 -9.30 -35.65 9.11
CA TYR A 982 -9.27 -36.67 8.07
C TYR A 982 -8.37 -37.86 8.42
N HIS A 983 -8.75 -39.04 7.89
CA HIS A 983 -7.93 -40.26 7.91
C HIS A 983 -7.59 -40.77 9.33
N GLY A 984 -8.58 -40.79 10.23
CA GLY A 984 -8.41 -41.29 11.59
C GLY A 984 -7.65 -40.32 12.50
N SER A 985 -7.87 -39.01 12.31
CA SER A 985 -7.43 -37.95 13.22
C SER A 985 -8.40 -37.82 14.39
N HIS A 986 -7.89 -37.82 15.63
CA HIS A 986 -8.65 -37.73 16.87
C HIS A 986 -8.05 -36.67 17.80
N PRO A 987 -8.24 -35.37 17.50
CA PRO A 987 -7.78 -34.31 18.39
C PRO A 987 -8.47 -34.38 19.77
N ILE A 988 -7.81 -33.83 20.78
CA ILE A 988 -8.37 -33.67 22.14
C ILE A 988 -8.61 -32.18 22.37
N LEU A 989 -9.86 -31.81 22.66
CA LEU A 989 -10.27 -30.43 22.91
C LEU A 989 -10.65 -30.27 24.39
N ASN A 990 -9.89 -29.46 25.11
CA ASN A 990 -10.15 -29.13 26.51
C ASN A 990 -10.36 -27.61 26.63
N HIS A 991 -11.51 -27.19 27.17
CA HIS A 991 -11.81 -25.77 27.40
C HIS A 991 -11.82 -24.93 26.11
N VAL A 992 -12.35 -25.48 25.03
CA VAL A 992 -12.35 -24.86 23.70
C VAL A 992 -13.67 -24.11 23.46
N THR A 993 -13.59 -22.97 22.78
CA THR A 993 -14.78 -22.27 22.24
C THR A 993 -14.71 -22.24 20.73
N ILE A 994 -15.71 -22.80 20.04
CA ILE A 994 -15.84 -22.77 18.58
C ILE A 994 -17.15 -22.09 18.20
N SER A 995 -17.09 -20.91 17.60
CA SER A 995 -18.30 -20.11 17.34
C SER A 995 -18.17 -19.16 16.15
N GLY A 996 -19.25 -18.94 15.42
CA GLY A 996 -19.29 -18.02 14.28
C GLY A 996 -18.55 -18.51 13.05
N ASN A 997 -18.30 -19.81 12.91
CA ASN A 997 -17.59 -20.35 11.74
C ASN A 997 -18.56 -20.80 10.64
N LEU A 998 -18.12 -20.67 9.39
CA LEU A 998 -18.93 -20.96 8.20
C LEU A 998 -18.30 -22.06 7.34
N ALA A 999 -19.08 -23.10 7.06
CA ALA A 999 -18.85 -24.03 5.96
C ALA A 999 -20.03 -23.91 4.97
N GLN A 1000 -19.81 -24.16 3.67
CA GLN A 1000 -20.95 -24.15 2.72
C GLN A 1000 -21.75 -25.47 2.74
N ARG A 1001 -21.15 -26.59 3.17
CA ARG A 1001 -21.80 -27.92 3.12
C ARG A 1001 -22.16 -28.47 4.49
N ASP A 1002 -21.17 -28.84 5.31
CA ASP A 1002 -21.38 -29.48 6.61
C ASP A 1002 -20.26 -29.18 7.60
N GLY A 1003 -20.57 -29.31 8.90
CA GLY A 1003 -19.58 -29.16 9.97
C GLY A 1003 -19.00 -27.76 10.07
N GLY A 1004 -19.84 -26.73 10.21
CA GLY A 1004 -19.41 -25.36 10.47
C GLY A 1004 -18.39 -25.26 11.61
N ALA A 1005 -18.60 -25.98 12.73
CA ALA A 1005 -17.60 -26.06 13.79
C ALA A 1005 -16.54 -27.12 13.46
N MET A 1006 -16.97 -28.33 13.09
CA MET A 1006 -16.08 -29.46 12.88
C MET A 1006 -16.62 -30.47 11.87
N TYR A 1007 -15.76 -30.91 10.96
CA TYR A 1007 -16.03 -32.00 10.03
C TYR A 1007 -15.05 -33.15 10.25
N ASN A 1008 -15.57 -34.32 10.59
CA ASN A 1008 -14.79 -35.53 10.89
C ASN A 1008 -15.04 -36.60 9.83
N LYS A 1009 -13.96 -37.12 9.25
CA LYS A 1009 -13.98 -38.19 8.26
C LYS A 1009 -13.00 -39.30 8.63
N GLY A 1010 -13.56 -40.43 9.04
CA GLY A 1010 -12.84 -41.63 9.43
C GLY A 1010 -12.39 -42.50 8.26
N VAL A 1011 -11.78 -43.62 8.61
CA VAL A 1011 -11.43 -44.73 7.71
C VAL A 1011 -11.76 -46.04 8.41
N ASP A 1012 -12.10 -47.08 7.65
CA ASP A 1012 -12.65 -48.37 8.15
C ASP A 1012 -11.82 -49.07 9.26
N TRP A 1013 -10.56 -48.71 9.43
CA TRP A 1013 -9.61 -49.30 10.38
C TRP A 1013 -9.24 -48.38 11.56
N SER A 1014 -9.77 -47.16 11.63
CA SER A 1014 -9.61 -46.27 12.79
C SER A 1014 -10.81 -46.40 13.74
N VAL A 1015 -10.64 -47.13 14.84
CA VAL A 1015 -11.56 -47.13 15.98
C VAL A 1015 -10.98 -46.22 17.07
N GLY A 1016 -11.13 -44.91 16.88
CA GLY A 1016 -10.81 -43.89 17.87
C GLY A 1016 -11.91 -42.84 17.86
N GLY A 1017 -12.21 -42.26 19.03
CA GLY A 1017 -13.20 -41.20 19.18
C GLY A 1017 -12.54 -39.86 19.48
N LEU A 1018 -12.94 -38.81 18.77
CA LEU A 1018 -12.57 -37.43 19.11
C LEU A 1018 -13.17 -37.09 20.48
N THR A 1019 -12.41 -36.42 21.36
CA THR A 1019 -12.88 -36.08 22.73
C THR A 1019 -12.96 -34.57 22.92
N ILE A 1020 -14.12 -34.09 23.39
CA ILE A 1020 -14.37 -32.69 23.72
C ILE A 1020 -14.78 -32.58 25.20
N ASN A 1021 -14.03 -31.80 25.98
CA ASN A 1021 -14.25 -31.61 27.43
C ASN A 1021 -14.44 -30.13 27.77
N ASN A 1022 -15.40 -29.81 28.65
CA ASN A 1022 -15.56 -28.46 29.23
C ASN A 1022 -15.62 -27.34 28.17
N SER A 1023 -16.28 -27.56 27.04
CA SER A 1023 -16.15 -26.70 25.84
C SER A 1023 -17.50 -26.11 25.38
N ILE A 1024 -17.45 -25.09 24.52
CA ILE A 1024 -18.63 -24.50 23.88
C ILE A 1024 -18.47 -24.57 22.36
N LEU A 1025 -19.42 -25.19 21.67
CA LEU A 1025 -19.57 -25.15 20.22
C LEU A 1025 -20.94 -24.54 19.93
N TRP A 1026 -20.99 -23.33 19.39
CA TRP A 1026 -22.27 -22.62 19.25
C TRP A 1026 -22.26 -21.59 18.13
N ASP A 1027 -23.38 -21.42 17.44
CA ASP A 1027 -23.58 -20.52 16.31
C ASP A 1027 -22.53 -20.76 15.21
N ASN A 1028 -22.41 -22.00 14.74
CA ASN A 1028 -21.64 -22.34 13.53
C ASN A 1028 -22.60 -22.84 12.44
N SER A 1029 -22.30 -22.54 11.17
CA SER A 1029 -23.20 -22.86 10.05
C SER A 1029 -22.54 -23.82 9.05
N PRO A 1030 -23.25 -24.85 8.54
CA PRO A 1030 -24.68 -25.12 8.78
C PRO A 1030 -24.97 -26.00 10.00
N ASN A 1031 -24.04 -26.87 10.41
CA ASN A 1031 -24.14 -27.72 11.60
C ASN A 1031 -22.88 -27.56 12.46
N ASP A 1032 -22.94 -27.69 13.78
CA ASP A 1032 -21.73 -27.66 14.61
C ASP A 1032 -20.78 -28.81 14.25
N ILE A 1033 -21.17 -30.05 14.52
CA ILE A 1033 -20.34 -31.24 14.26
C ILE A 1033 -20.98 -32.11 13.18
N PHE A 1034 -20.16 -32.54 12.23
CA PHE A 1034 -20.50 -33.60 11.28
C PHE A 1034 -19.51 -34.76 11.41
N ASP A 1035 -20.03 -35.95 11.73
CA ASP A 1035 -19.28 -37.22 11.74
C ASP A 1035 -19.73 -38.09 10.56
N ASP A 1036 -18.78 -38.61 9.78
CA ASP A 1036 -19.07 -39.64 8.78
C ASP A 1036 -19.32 -41.02 9.41
N ILE A 1037 -19.73 -42.00 8.60
CA ILE A 1037 -20.07 -43.35 9.07
C ILE A 1037 -18.92 -44.13 9.74
N HIS A 1038 -17.68 -43.60 9.68
CA HIS A 1038 -16.48 -44.21 10.24
C HIS A 1038 -15.82 -43.34 11.32
N SER A 1039 -16.50 -42.30 11.80
CA SER A 1039 -16.01 -41.42 12.86
C SER A 1039 -17.06 -41.29 13.98
N THR A 1040 -16.57 -41.02 15.19
CA THR A 1040 -17.42 -40.79 16.36
C THR A 1040 -16.82 -39.70 17.23
N THR A 1041 -17.63 -38.72 17.61
CA THR A 1041 -17.26 -37.69 18.59
C THR A 1041 -17.90 -37.98 19.94
N THR A 1042 -17.08 -37.95 21.01
CA THR A 1042 -17.55 -38.06 22.40
C THR A 1042 -17.42 -36.71 23.09
N VAL A 1043 -18.53 -36.19 23.63
CA VAL A 1043 -18.59 -34.87 24.24
C VAL A 1043 -18.93 -34.95 25.72
N HIS A 1044 -18.17 -34.26 26.57
CA HIS A 1044 -18.37 -34.24 28.01
C HIS A 1044 -18.41 -32.80 28.54
N TYR A 1045 -19.45 -32.48 29.32
CA TYR A 1045 -19.59 -31.17 29.97
C TYR A 1045 -19.43 -30.02 28.98
N ALA A 1046 -20.23 -30.00 27.91
CA ALA A 1046 -20.14 -28.97 26.86
C ALA A 1046 -21.50 -28.36 26.50
N ILE A 1047 -21.48 -27.19 25.87
CA ILE A 1047 -22.64 -26.60 25.18
C ILE A 1047 -22.51 -26.86 23.67
N VAL A 1048 -23.51 -27.47 23.03
CA VAL A 1048 -23.53 -27.75 21.57
C VAL A 1048 -24.94 -27.60 20.97
N GLN A 1049 -25.11 -27.07 19.75
CA GLN A 1049 -26.43 -26.90 19.08
C GLN A 1049 -27.02 -28.21 18.50
N GLY A 1050 -26.27 -29.33 18.52
CA GLY A 1050 -26.69 -30.65 18.02
C GLY A 1050 -27.01 -31.68 19.11
N ASP A 1051 -27.62 -32.81 18.71
CA ASP A 1051 -27.85 -33.95 19.61
C ASP A 1051 -26.62 -34.88 19.55
N LEU A 1052 -25.82 -34.90 20.62
CA LEU A 1052 -24.56 -35.66 20.67
C LEU A 1052 -24.49 -36.59 21.87
N ASP A 1053 -23.91 -37.76 21.65
CA ASP A 1053 -23.63 -38.75 22.68
C ASP A 1053 -22.59 -38.23 23.67
N GLY A 1054 -22.77 -38.53 24.96
CA GLY A 1054 -21.90 -37.98 25.98
C GLY A 1054 -22.49 -37.87 27.38
N THR A 1055 -21.84 -37.08 28.24
CA THR A 1055 -22.26 -36.89 29.64
C THR A 1055 -22.39 -35.40 29.95
N ASN A 1056 -23.56 -35.00 30.49
CA ASN A 1056 -23.84 -33.64 30.96
C ASN A 1056 -23.61 -32.53 29.91
N ASN A 1057 -23.99 -32.79 28.66
CA ASN A 1057 -23.98 -31.77 27.61
C ASN A 1057 -25.28 -30.96 27.65
N LEU A 1058 -25.18 -29.68 27.34
CA LEU A 1058 -26.27 -28.70 27.38
C LEU A 1058 -26.57 -28.21 25.96
N LYS A 1059 -27.87 -28.05 25.66
CA LYS A 1059 -28.36 -27.52 24.37
C LYS A 1059 -29.03 -26.17 24.59
N THR A 1060 -28.26 -25.19 25.05
CA THR A 1060 -28.74 -23.87 25.43
C THR A 1060 -27.79 -22.79 24.95
N ASN A 1061 -28.33 -21.62 24.61
CA ASN A 1061 -27.51 -20.49 24.18
C ASN A 1061 -26.49 -20.13 25.29
N PRO A 1062 -25.18 -20.04 24.97
CA PRO A 1062 -24.13 -19.73 25.93
C PRO A 1062 -24.10 -18.24 26.34
N ARG A 1063 -24.85 -17.37 25.67
CA ARG A 1063 -25.02 -15.94 25.95
C ARG A 1063 -23.70 -15.17 25.95
N PHE A 1064 -22.96 -15.23 24.84
CA PHE A 1064 -21.75 -14.46 24.63
C PHE A 1064 -21.97 -12.94 24.73
N VAL A 1065 -20.92 -12.20 25.10
CA VAL A 1065 -20.88 -10.71 25.13
C VAL A 1065 -21.22 -10.16 23.75
N GLU A 1066 -20.48 -10.59 22.74
CA GLU A 1066 -20.61 -10.19 21.35
C GLU A 1066 -20.46 -11.45 20.45
N PRO A 1067 -21.55 -12.22 20.23
CA PRO A 1067 -21.51 -13.38 19.37
C PRO A 1067 -21.30 -12.98 17.91
N ILE A 1068 -20.64 -13.85 17.13
CA ILE A 1068 -20.44 -13.68 15.69
C ILE A 1068 -21.51 -14.47 14.94
N SER A 1069 -22.14 -13.85 13.94
CA SER A 1069 -22.95 -14.60 12.97
C SER A 1069 -22.02 -15.35 12.01
N PRO A 1070 -22.25 -16.64 11.72
CA PRO A 1070 -21.49 -17.36 10.70
C PRO A 1070 -21.45 -16.67 9.33
N HIS A 1071 -22.47 -15.89 8.98
CA HIS A 1071 -22.50 -15.16 7.71
C HIS A 1071 -21.52 -13.99 7.64
N ASP A 1072 -21.01 -13.53 8.78
CA ASP A 1072 -19.98 -12.51 8.86
C ASP A 1072 -18.57 -13.12 8.70
N ALA A 1073 -18.44 -14.45 8.65
CA ALA A 1073 -17.18 -15.11 8.36
C ALA A 1073 -16.78 -14.92 6.89
N PRO A 1074 -15.52 -14.57 6.59
CA PRO A 1074 -14.39 -14.50 7.52
C PRO A 1074 -14.33 -13.18 8.32
N THR A 1075 -14.13 -13.28 9.64
CA THR A 1075 -13.98 -12.12 10.53
C THR A 1075 -13.11 -12.45 11.75
N ILE A 1076 -12.41 -11.45 12.28
CA ILE A 1076 -11.62 -11.53 13.52
C ILE A 1076 -12.35 -10.95 14.73
N ASN A 1077 -13.54 -10.37 14.54
CA ASN A 1077 -14.33 -9.76 15.61
C ASN A 1077 -14.91 -10.81 16.55
N GLY A 1078 -15.60 -10.36 17.61
CA GLY A 1078 -16.33 -11.22 18.54
C GLY A 1078 -15.75 -11.20 19.96
N ASP A 1079 -16.65 -11.35 20.94
CA ASP A 1079 -16.33 -11.44 22.36
C ASP A 1079 -17.09 -12.62 22.98
N PHE A 1080 -16.35 -13.68 23.28
CA PHE A 1080 -16.86 -14.95 23.79
C PHE A 1080 -16.89 -15.03 25.32
N HIS A 1081 -16.68 -13.92 26.02
CA HIS A 1081 -17.02 -13.85 27.44
C HIS A 1081 -18.50 -14.17 27.66
N ILE A 1082 -18.81 -14.79 28.79
CA ILE A 1082 -20.13 -15.34 29.08
C ILE A 1082 -20.92 -14.37 29.96
N LYS A 1083 -22.12 -13.96 29.52
CA LYS A 1083 -23.01 -13.06 30.27
C LYS A 1083 -23.69 -13.75 31.46
N HIS A 1084 -24.11 -12.95 32.43
CA HIS A 1084 -24.97 -13.39 33.53
C HIS A 1084 -26.23 -14.14 33.03
N GLY A 1085 -26.55 -15.23 33.72
CA GLY A 1085 -27.69 -16.10 33.39
C GLY A 1085 -27.40 -17.07 32.24
N SER A 1086 -26.13 -17.29 31.89
CA SER A 1086 -25.70 -18.41 31.05
C SER A 1086 -25.60 -19.70 31.86
N MET A 1087 -25.96 -20.81 31.23
CA MET A 1087 -25.81 -22.14 31.83
C MET A 1087 -24.38 -22.70 31.71
N ALA A 1088 -23.48 -22.01 31.02
CA ALA A 1088 -22.06 -22.40 30.98
C ALA A 1088 -21.36 -22.18 32.33
N ILE A 1089 -21.87 -21.24 33.13
CA ILE A 1089 -21.30 -20.79 34.39
C ILE A 1089 -21.40 -21.91 35.43
N ASN A 1090 -20.28 -22.34 36.01
CA ASN A 1090 -20.13 -23.37 37.04
C ASN A 1090 -20.76 -24.73 36.69
N HIS A 1091 -20.83 -25.10 35.41
CA HIS A 1091 -21.42 -26.37 34.96
C HIS A 1091 -20.41 -27.34 34.32
N GLY A 1092 -19.12 -26.96 34.26
CA GLY A 1092 -18.06 -27.86 33.82
C GLY A 1092 -17.64 -28.88 34.88
N ASN A 1093 -16.57 -29.62 34.62
CA ASN A 1093 -16.01 -30.62 35.52
C ASN A 1093 -14.53 -30.35 35.81
N ASN A 1094 -14.24 -30.04 37.08
CA ASN A 1094 -12.89 -29.75 37.56
C ASN A 1094 -11.89 -30.91 37.34
N ASN A 1095 -12.35 -32.16 37.29
CA ASN A 1095 -11.47 -33.32 37.06
C ASN A 1095 -11.02 -33.48 35.61
N LEU A 1096 -11.64 -32.76 34.68
CA LEU A 1096 -11.27 -32.75 33.26
C LEU A 1096 -10.36 -31.57 32.89
N ILE A 1097 -9.93 -30.78 33.88
CA ILE A 1097 -8.95 -29.72 33.68
C ILE A 1097 -7.55 -30.35 33.57
N PRO A 1098 -6.84 -30.19 32.44
CA PRO A 1098 -5.45 -30.61 32.33
C PRO A 1098 -4.57 -29.90 33.37
N VAL A 1099 -3.56 -30.59 33.93
CA VAL A 1099 -2.70 -30.03 34.99
C VAL A 1099 -1.97 -28.73 34.59
N GLU A 1100 -1.78 -28.54 33.28
CA GLU A 1100 -1.13 -27.37 32.67
C GLU A 1100 -2.05 -26.13 32.61
N ILE A 1101 -3.33 -26.28 32.97
CA ILE A 1101 -4.37 -25.23 32.90
C ILE A 1101 -4.76 -24.79 34.32
N ASP A 1102 -4.29 -23.62 34.75
CA ASP A 1102 -4.60 -23.01 36.05
C ASP A 1102 -5.31 -21.65 35.95
N THR A 1103 -5.28 -21.03 34.77
CA THR A 1103 -5.92 -19.75 34.44
C THR A 1103 -6.74 -19.84 33.16
N ASP A 1104 -7.68 -18.94 32.91
CA ASP A 1104 -8.47 -18.83 31.67
C ASP A 1104 -7.82 -17.90 30.64
N MET A 1105 -8.48 -17.57 29.52
CA MET A 1105 -7.90 -16.68 28.48
C MET A 1105 -7.59 -15.24 28.97
N ASP A 1106 -8.18 -14.78 30.06
CA ASP A 1106 -7.97 -13.45 30.66
C ASP A 1106 -6.89 -13.44 31.77
N ASN A 1107 -6.26 -14.61 32.03
CA ASN A 1107 -5.40 -14.87 33.18
C ASN A 1107 -6.15 -14.95 34.54
N ASP A 1108 -7.48 -15.05 34.55
CA ASP A 1108 -8.23 -15.29 35.78
C ASP A 1108 -8.10 -16.76 36.21
N ILE A 1109 -8.23 -17.05 37.51
CA ILE A 1109 -8.12 -18.42 38.02
C ILE A 1109 -9.16 -19.34 37.36
N ARG A 1110 -8.74 -20.52 36.89
CA ARG A 1110 -9.61 -21.39 36.08
C ARG A 1110 -10.78 -22.01 36.84
N ILE A 1111 -10.75 -22.02 38.17
CA ILE A 1111 -11.89 -22.49 38.98
C ILE A 1111 -12.36 -21.30 39.82
N LEU A 1112 -13.23 -20.49 39.24
CA LEU A 1112 -13.89 -19.42 39.97
C LEU A 1112 -15.17 -19.97 40.63
N ASN A 1113 -15.48 -19.54 41.85
CA ASN A 1113 -16.71 -19.96 42.57
C ASN A 1113 -16.93 -21.49 42.74
N GLY A 1114 -15.86 -22.30 42.63
CA GLY A 1114 -15.81 -23.71 43.04
C GLY A 1114 -16.00 -24.76 41.94
N THR A 1115 -16.56 -24.40 40.78
CA THR A 1115 -16.69 -25.29 39.61
C THR A 1115 -16.31 -24.53 38.35
N VAL A 1116 -15.56 -25.15 37.46
CA VAL A 1116 -15.10 -24.56 36.19
C VAL A 1116 -16.25 -24.24 35.25
N ASP A 1117 -16.14 -23.15 34.51
CA ASP A 1117 -17.06 -22.80 33.43
C ASP A 1117 -16.78 -23.64 32.18
N MET A 1118 -17.80 -23.88 31.36
CA MET A 1118 -17.61 -24.43 30.03
C MET A 1118 -17.07 -23.35 29.08
N GLY A 1119 -16.13 -23.71 28.20
CA GLY A 1119 -15.54 -22.80 27.22
C GLY A 1119 -14.19 -22.22 27.66
N ALA A 1120 -13.72 -21.17 26.96
CA ALA A 1120 -12.37 -20.64 27.11
C ALA A 1120 -12.20 -19.63 28.24
N TYR A 1121 -13.30 -19.08 28.75
CA TYR A 1121 -13.34 -18.03 29.78
C TYR A 1121 -14.03 -18.51 31.05
N GLU A 1122 -13.69 -17.90 32.19
CA GLU A 1122 -14.43 -18.00 33.45
C GLU A 1122 -15.27 -16.73 33.65
N SER A 1123 -16.46 -16.88 34.25
CA SER A 1123 -17.38 -15.79 34.51
C SER A 1123 -17.37 -15.40 35.99
N PRO A 1124 -17.32 -14.11 36.34
CA PRO A 1124 -17.42 -13.67 37.73
C PRO A 1124 -18.83 -13.85 38.33
N TYR A 1125 -19.82 -14.18 37.51
CA TYR A 1125 -21.20 -14.34 37.94
C TYR A 1125 -21.46 -15.74 38.54
N LEU A 1126 -22.54 -15.86 39.30
CA LEU A 1126 -23.07 -17.15 39.74
C LEU A 1126 -24.00 -17.76 38.69
N PRO A 1127 -24.13 -19.09 38.63
CA PRO A 1127 -25.05 -19.76 37.71
C PRO A 1127 -26.50 -19.30 37.93
N PRO A 1128 -27.34 -19.28 36.87
CA PRO A 1128 -28.76 -19.03 37.04
C PRO A 1128 -29.38 -20.08 37.97
N GLU A 1129 -29.99 -19.66 39.08
CA GLU A 1129 -30.74 -20.56 39.95
C GLU A 1129 -32.01 -21.03 39.23
N ILE A 1130 -32.17 -22.34 39.02
CA ILE A 1130 -33.48 -22.92 38.71
C ILE A 1130 -34.31 -22.85 39.99
N GLY A 1131 -35.06 -21.76 40.16
CA GLY A 1131 -35.88 -21.51 41.34
C GLY A 1131 -36.96 -22.57 41.51
N SER A 1132 -36.76 -23.51 42.42
CA SER A 1132 -37.83 -24.30 43.04
C SER A 1132 -38.03 -23.78 44.45
N ALA A 1133 -39.15 -23.07 44.69
CA ALA A 1133 -39.53 -22.67 46.03
C ALA A 1133 -40.33 -23.81 46.69
N MET A 1134 -39.75 -24.47 47.68
CA MET A 1134 -40.48 -25.42 48.53
C MET A 1134 -41.34 -24.64 49.53
N LEU A 1135 -42.67 -24.68 49.36
CA LEU A 1135 -43.62 -24.05 50.28
C LEU A 1135 -43.84 -24.94 51.52
N MET A 1136 -43.62 -24.37 52.70
CA MET A 1136 -44.00 -25.00 53.98
C MET A 1136 -45.51 -24.80 54.24
N PRO A 1137 -46.14 -25.64 55.09
CA PRO A 1137 -47.52 -25.43 55.53
C PRO A 1137 -47.71 -24.01 56.11
N ASP A 1138 -48.89 -23.41 55.93
CA ASP A 1138 -49.30 -22.05 56.36
C ASP A 1138 -48.78 -20.85 55.54
N THR A 1139 -48.57 -20.99 54.23
CA THR A 1139 -48.10 -19.87 53.39
C THR A 1139 -49.20 -19.33 52.47
N ASN A 1140 -49.61 -18.06 52.66
CA ASN A 1140 -50.40 -17.31 51.68
C ASN A 1140 -49.48 -16.75 50.59
N ILE A 1141 -49.92 -16.83 49.32
CA ILE A 1141 -49.15 -16.34 48.16
C ILE A 1141 -49.91 -15.19 47.51
N VAL A 1142 -49.23 -14.04 47.42
CA VAL A 1142 -49.69 -12.87 46.66
C VAL A 1142 -48.68 -12.62 45.54
N LEU A 1143 -49.16 -12.59 44.30
CA LEU A 1143 -48.37 -12.25 43.12
C LEU A 1143 -48.67 -10.80 42.73
N MET A 1144 -47.62 -9.97 42.61
CA MET A 1144 -47.72 -8.59 42.17
C MET A 1144 -47.00 -8.38 40.84
N SER A 1145 -47.64 -7.63 39.93
CA SER A 1145 -47.09 -7.14 38.67
C SER A 1145 -47.15 -5.61 38.66
N ASP A 1146 -46.12 -4.97 38.12
CA ASP A 1146 -46.02 -3.51 38.05
C ASP A 1146 -46.85 -2.89 36.90
N ASP A 1147 -47.35 -3.69 35.95
CA ASP A 1147 -48.05 -3.23 34.73
C ASP A 1147 -49.43 -3.88 34.48
N TYR A 1148 -50.29 -3.15 33.76
CA TYR A 1148 -51.74 -3.42 33.58
C TYR A 1148 -52.14 -4.40 32.46
N GLU A 1149 -51.22 -4.91 31.62
CA GLU A 1149 -51.61 -5.56 30.35
C GLU A 1149 -50.96 -6.91 30.01
N ASN A 1150 -50.39 -7.66 30.95
CA ASN A 1150 -49.80 -8.98 30.62
C ASN A 1150 -50.53 -10.16 31.29
N SER A 1151 -50.84 -11.18 30.48
CA SER A 1151 -51.38 -12.47 30.91
C SER A 1151 -50.25 -13.43 31.27
N VAL A 1152 -50.40 -14.18 32.38
CA VAL A 1152 -49.42 -15.18 32.85
C VAL A 1152 -50.11 -16.53 32.99
N MET A 1153 -49.42 -17.61 32.63
CA MET A 1153 -49.88 -18.98 32.83
C MET A 1153 -49.40 -19.50 34.19
N VAL A 1154 -50.31 -20.04 34.98
CA VAL A 1154 -50.01 -20.71 36.25
C VAL A 1154 -50.50 -22.15 36.14
N GLU A 1155 -49.58 -23.10 36.04
CA GLU A 1155 -49.89 -24.52 36.00
C GLU A 1155 -49.66 -25.18 37.35
N PHE A 1156 -50.62 -26.02 37.76
CA PHE A 1156 -50.49 -26.90 38.91
C PHE A 1156 -50.23 -28.34 38.43
N PRO A 1157 -49.24 -29.05 38.98
CA PRO A 1157 -48.94 -30.40 38.53
C PRO A 1157 -50.10 -31.38 38.84
N VAL A 1158 -50.45 -32.20 37.87
CA VAL A 1158 -51.54 -33.20 37.98
C VAL A 1158 -51.26 -34.17 39.13
N GLY A 1159 -52.18 -34.26 40.09
CA GLY A 1159 -52.08 -35.15 41.27
C GLY A 1159 -51.48 -34.53 42.53
N SER A 1160 -51.18 -33.23 42.54
CA SER A 1160 -50.68 -32.49 43.72
C SER A 1160 -51.76 -31.90 44.63
N ILE A 1161 -53.04 -32.06 44.25
CA ILE A 1161 -54.20 -31.55 44.97
C ILE A 1161 -55.22 -32.69 45.14
N ASP A 1162 -55.78 -32.88 46.35
CA ASP A 1162 -56.81 -33.91 46.59
C ASP A 1162 -58.06 -33.62 45.74
N ALA A 1163 -58.73 -34.67 45.28
CA ALA A 1163 -59.80 -34.63 44.26
C ALA A 1163 -61.01 -33.72 44.58
N ASP A 1164 -61.10 -33.19 45.81
CA ASP A 1164 -62.17 -32.31 46.29
C ASP A 1164 -61.74 -30.84 46.49
N THR A 1165 -60.58 -30.44 45.96
CA THR A 1165 -60.00 -29.10 46.16
C THR A 1165 -60.25 -28.18 44.97
N ASN A 1166 -60.98 -27.07 45.19
CA ASN A 1166 -61.19 -26.01 44.20
C ASN A 1166 -60.25 -24.83 44.48
N VAL A 1167 -59.49 -24.39 43.48
CA VAL A 1167 -58.72 -23.13 43.53
C VAL A 1167 -59.60 -22.02 42.97
N THR A 1168 -59.87 -20.99 43.77
CA THR A 1168 -60.72 -19.86 43.35
C THR A 1168 -59.91 -18.57 43.18
N TYR A 1169 -60.25 -17.83 42.14
CA TYR A 1169 -59.66 -16.53 41.78
C TYR A 1169 -60.52 -15.41 42.40
N SER A 1170 -59.90 -14.34 42.90
CA SER A 1170 -60.63 -13.21 43.52
C SER A 1170 -61.58 -12.45 42.57
N HIS A 1171 -61.66 -12.82 41.27
CA HIS A 1171 -62.64 -12.27 40.32
C HIS A 1171 -63.07 -13.24 39.20
N GLN A 1172 -63.39 -14.51 39.50
CA GLN A 1172 -64.41 -15.35 38.80
C GLN A 1172 -64.24 -16.81 39.24
N SER A 1173 -65.37 -17.51 39.41
CA SER A 1173 -65.40 -18.94 39.72
C SER A 1173 -65.43 -19.75 38.42
N SER A 1174 -64.38 -20.53 38.12
CA SER A 1174 -64.50 -21.62 37.14
C SER A 1174 -63.68 -22.84 37.57
N GLN A 1175 -64.36 -23.98 37.62
CA GLN A 1175 -63.77 -25.32 37.71
C GLN A 1175 -63.30 -25.73 36.31
N ASP A 1176 -62.04 -25.51 35.99
CA ASP A 1176 -61.28 -26.31 35.01
C ASP A 1176 -59.81 -25.85 35.02
N ILE A 1177 -58.90 -26.77 35.35
CA ILE A 1177 -57.48 -26.48 35.55
C ILE A 1177 -56.72 -26.67 34.23
N SER A 1178 -56.88 -25.71 33.31
CA SER A 1178 -55.90 -25.32 32.27
C SER A 1178 -56.49 -24.17 31.43
N GLY A 1179 -56.03 -22.94 31.60
CA GLY A 1179 -56.48 -21.82 30.78
C GLY A 1179 -55.88 -20.46 31.12
N MET A 1180 -55.62 -19.65 30.10
CA MET A 1180 -55.02 -18.31 30.17
C MET A 1180 -55.88 -17.32 30.98
N VAL A 1181 -55.26 -16.58 31.90
CA VAL A 1181 -55.92 -15.51 32.68
C VAL A 1181 -55.22 -14.16 32.43
N SER A 1182 -56.01 -13.14 32.10
CA SER A 1182 -55.55 -11.74 32.01
C SER A 1182 -55.62 -11.09 33.39
N ILE A 1183 -54.52 -10.48 33.86
CA ILE A 1183 -54.38 -10.11 35.28
C ILE A 1183 -54.29 -8.59 35.42
N GLY A 1184 -55.15 -8.01 36.25
CA GLY A 1184 -55.01 -6.64 36.77
C GLY A 1184 -54.27 -6.61 38.12
N ARG A 1185 -53.82 -5.42 38.56
CA ARG A 1185 -52.87 -5.07 39.65
C ARG A 1185 -52.81 -5.90 40.95
N PHE A 1186 -53.80 -6.72 41.30
CA PHE A 1186 -53.79 -7.52 42.53
C PHE A 1186 -54.43 -8.89 42.30
N PHE A 1187 -53.72 -9.96 42.69
CA PHE A 1187 -54.27 -11.31 42.67
C PHE A 1187 -53.94 -12.09 43.96
N GLU A 1188 -54.94 -12.78 44.51
CA GLU A 1188 -54.81 -13.61 45.71
C GLU A 1188 -55.31 -15.02 45.37
N LEU A 1189 -54.44 -16.02 45.50
CA LEU A 1189 -54.78 -17.43 45.28
C LEU A 1189 -55.35 -18.01 46.57
N THR A 1190 -56.61 -18.40 46.55
CA THR A 1190 -57.22 -19.12 47.67
C THR A 1190 -57.61 -20.54 47.23
N ALA A 1191 -56.94 -21.54 47.79
CA ALA A 1191 -57.34 -22.93 47.65
C ALA A 1191 -58.42 -23.25 48.70
N THR A 1192 -59.51 -23.91 48.30
CA THR A 1192 -60.65 -24.25 49.17
C THR A 1192 -61.01 -25.72 48.99
N GLN A 1193 -61.34 -26.42 50.09
CA GLN A 1193 -61.91 -27.77 50.04
C GLN A 1193 -63.37 -27.64 50.49
N GLY A 1194 -64.30 -27.69 49.53
CA GLY A 1194 -65.67 -27.23 49.77
C GLY A 1194 -65.74 -25.73 50.12
N ASN A 1195 -66.57 -25.34 51.11
CA ASN A 1195 -66.71 -23.94 51.56
C ASN A 1195 -65.64 -23.48 52.57
N THR A 1196 -64.56 -24.26 52.75
CA THR A 1196 -63.52 -23.98 53.75
C THR A 1196 -62.22 -23.64 53.04
N THR A 1197 -61.62 -22.50 53.38
CA THR A 1197 -60.27 -22.13 52.93
C THR A 1197 -59.25 -23.14 53.44
N ILE A 1198 -58.50 -23.75 52.53
CA ILE A 1198 -57.39 -24.65 52.85
C ILE A 1198 -56.25 -23.78 53.36
N THR A 1199 -55.97 -23.89 54.65
CA THR A 1199 -54.83 -23.22 55.27
C THR A 1199 -53.56 -24.09 55.23
N HIS A 1200 -53.67 -25.37 54.85
CA HIS A 1200 -52.58 -26.35 54.90
C HIS A 1200 -52.56 -27.28 53.67
N PHE A 1201 -51.42 -27.40 52.98
CA PHE A 1201 -51.20 -28.43 51.96
C PHE A 1201 -50.50 -29.65 52.60
N ASN A 1202 -51.01 -30.85 52.34
CA ASN A 1202 -50.50 -32.08 52.97
C ASN A 1202 -49.18 -32.58 52.35
N LYS A 1203 -48.72 -31.94 51.27
CA LYS A 1203 -47.47 -32.22 50.54
C LYS A 1203 -46.92 -30.92 49.94
N PRO A 1204 -45.60 -30.80 49.69
CA PRO A 1204 -45.04 -29.65 49.00
C PRO A 1204 -45.67 -29.49 47.60
N VAL A 1205 -46.08 -28.28 47.25
CA VAL A 1205 -46.65 -27.95 45.93
C VAL A 1205 -45.67 -27.03 45.20
N THR A 1206 -45.28 -27.41 43.99
CA THR A 1206 -44.47 -26.57 43.10
C THR A 1206 -45.41 -25.80 42.17
N ILE A 1207 -45.27 -24.48 42.11
CA ILE A 1207 -46.02 -23.61 41.20
C ILE A 1207 -45.04 -23.11 40.14
N THR A 1208 -45.37 -23.34 38.87
CA THR A 1208 -44.57 -22.86 37.74
C THR A 1208 -45.22 -21.61 37.15
N VAL A 1209 -44.42 -20.57 36.95
CA VAL A 1209 -44.85 -19.31 36.33
C VAL A 1209 -44.01 -19.12 35.07
N SER A 1210 -44.65 -19.03 33.90
CA SER A 1210 -43.98 -18.92 32.62
C SER A 1210 -44.57 -17.81 31.74
N TYR A 1211 -43.74 -17.23 30.88
CA TYR A 1211 -44.14 -16.30 29.83
C TYR A 1211 -44.43 -17.05 28.52
N PRO A 1212 -45.34 -16.58 27.65
CA PRO A 1212 -45.47 -17.08 26.29
C PRO A 1212 -44.17 -16.84 25.51
N THR A 1213 -43.77 -17.81 24.69
CA THR A 1213 -42.44 -17.89 24.04
C THR A 1213 -42.16 -16.83 22.96
N ASP A 1214 -43.11 -15.96 22.61
CA ASP A 1214 -43.04 -15.12 21.39
C ASP A 1214 -43.10 -13.59 21.66
N MET A 1215 -42.62 -13.09 22.80
CA MET A 1215 -42.60 -11.63 23.09
C MET A 1215 -41.23 -10.97 22.78
N PRO A 1216 -41.17 -9.86 22.02
CA PRO A 1216 -39.94 -9.11 21.78
C PRO A 1216 -39.44 -8.43 23.05
N SER A 1217 -38.12 -8.32 23.17
CA SER A 1217 -37.37 -7.82 24.32
C SER A 1217 -37.60 -6.32 24.63
N ILE A 1218 -38.73 -5.95 25.24
CA ILE A 1218 -38.90 -4.64 25.88
C ILE A 1218 -39.66 -4.81 27.21
N ASN A 1219 -39.04 -4.31 28.28
CA ASN A 1219 -39.43 -4.27 29.70
C ASN A 1219 -39.17 -5.52 30.55
N LYS A 1220 -38.13 -5.42 31.40
CA LYS A 1220 -37.88 -6.30 32.54
C LYS A 1220 -38.99 -6.12 33.57
N ASN A 1221 -40.01 -6.98 33.57
CA ASN A 1221 -40.98 -7.01 34.66
C ASN A 1221 -40.42 -7.81 35.85
N ARG A 1222 -40.53 -7.25 37.06
CA ARG A 1222 -40.23 -7.94 38.31
C ARG A 1222 -41.52 -8.51 38.86
N PHE A 1223 -41.52 -9.80 39.17
CA PHE A 1223 -42.56 -10.41 39.97
C PHE A 1223 -42.09 -10.50 41.42
N TYR A 1224 -42.95 -10.08 42.35
CA TYR A 1224 -42.66 -10.14 43.77
C TYR A 1224 -43.46 -11.27 44.42
N LEU A 1225 -42.75 -12.21 45.05
CA LEU A 1225 -43.34 -13.26 45.88
C LEU A 1225 -43.20 -12.88 47.35
N TYR A 1226 -44.30 -12.55 48.01
CA TYR A 1226 -44.28 -12.22 49.44
C TYR A 1226 -44.65 -13.43 50.30
N ARG A 1227 -43.80 -13.73 51.29
CA ARG A 1227 -44.07 -14.72 52.35
C ARG A 1227 -44.58 -13.97 53.59
N PHE A 1228 -45.78 -14.31 54.06
CA PHE A 1228 -46.32 -13.74 55.30
C PHE A 1228 -46.39 -14.81 56.39
N SER A 1229 -45.66 -14.62 57.49
CA SER A 1229 -45.90 -15.32 58.74
C SER A 1229 -46.58 -14.36 59.71
N ASN A 1230 -47.88 -14.53 59.92
CA ASN A 1230 -48.72 -13.87 60.93
C ASN A 1230 -48.72 -12.32 60.92
N GLY A 1231 -49.65 -11.77 60.12
CA GLY A 1231 -50.42 -10.55 60.41
C GLY A 1231 -49.72 -9.33 60.99
N ALA A 1232 -48.99 -8.57 60.17
CA ALA A 1232 -48.87 -7.10 60.27
C ALA A 1232 -48.28 -6.53 58.97
N TRP A 1233 -48.86 -5.45 58.44
CA TRP A 1233 -48.36 -4.73 57.28
C TRP A 1233 -47.20 -3.82 57.71
N THR A 1234 -45.97 -4.08 57.25
CA THR A 1234 -44.85 -3.15 57.38
C THR A 1234 -44.33 -2.73 56.01
N LYS A 1235 -44.23 -1.42 55.78
CA LYS A 1235 -43.97 -0.79 54.49
C LYS A 1235 -42.55 -0.99 53.93
N ASP A 1236 -41.60 -1.51 54.72
CA ASP A 1236 -40.17 -1.50 54.35
C ASP A 1236 -39.47 -2.89 54.40
N GLY A 1237 -40.22 -3.99 54.41
CA GLY A 1237 -39.66 -5.34 54.33
C GLY A 1237 -39.44 -5.82 52.89
N LYS A 1238 -38.49 -5.23 52.16
CA LYS A 1238 -38.11 -5.73 50.82
C LYS A 1238 -37.13 -6.90 50.95
N ILE A 1239 -37.61 -8.12 50.76
CA ILE A 1239 -36.75 -9.20 50.23
C ILE A 1239 -36.94 -9.14 48.72
N SER A 1240 -35.92 -8.64 48.02
CA SER A 1240 -35.92 -8.62 46.55
C SER A 1240 -35.33 -9.93 46.08
N PHE A 1241 -36.15 -10.82 45.52
CA PHE A 1241 -35.65 -11.85 44.62
C PHE A 1241 -35.61 -11.22 43.23
N LEU A 1242 -34.43 -11.12 42.63
CA LEU A 1242 -34.33 -10.83 41.21
C LEU A 1242 -34.59 -12.17 40.51
N VAL A 1243 -35.71 -12.27 39.81
CA VAL A 1243 -36.00 -13.38 38.88
C VAL A 1243 -35.19 -13.18 37.61
#